data_AF-A0A838VIR7-F1
#
_entry.id   AF-A0A838VIR7-F1
#
_cell.length_a   1.000
_cell.length_b   1.000
_cell.length_c   1.000
_cell.angle_alpha   90.00
_cell.angle_beta   90.00
_cell.angle_gamma   90.00
#
_symmetry.space_group_name_H-M   'P 1'
#
loop_
_entity.id
_entity.type
_entity.pdbx_description
1 polymer ?
#
loop_
_entity_poly.entity_id
_entity_poly.type
_entity_poly.pdbx_seq_one_letter_code
_entity_poly.pdbx_strand_id
1 'polypeptide(L)'
;SNDLKLDTLDAGGALRSAQSDGPNLDYLQVGGTVAVANLFRVGAGNIDIRTDQGITLGQVGVPDGANIDLTSGSGPVSVASVGNAGFGTPFDITVDAAGAATLTHAEAQNNLTVDAASFTTGLDSIIAGGDIVISTTGDSALGNSSAGGLIDVNAGGAIDFASLMSGTSTSLSAGTGIAGGDATSGTGMFLTTAAGNIAFGRLVAGSGTLLITSPGALTGTSAQSNLDLILSADAGGIDLGNGTAARNVAYSTSNGGNIAVGATTAGGRVDIRSAGNLTLTTTNANGTYVEVGYGGGVRVEGTAFADVAGSAALGTIAARDGIGVNAASVSNGALTSGEDILVVTTGGATLASAIAGDDVDIRATGAASLDSGDARGTARDDRQIVASDGFFITGATPGGANLTVTASGATLGGHAANDVIVTAGGGGIGASTVSAGRDVRYTTSGGGNIIAAATTAGDDILASSAGTATLTTATTTGSFVETGYGVTPDGSNIVVNAVGAATIGHGDSANDILVDSASFSTGLSSLIAAGDILISTTGDSTLGNSTAGGAIGVDAGGGIAFTSLSSGSSTTLGAGAGIAGGSATAGSFIDFSASDAIAFDDLTAGSTLSIDAGGAIDGASARANGGSAFFNGDGVTLGAGAASLDLIVSAGGGGIDIGTGAATRNVAYGTSNGGDITAGTTTAGGAVDIQSAGNLALTTTSANGTYAEFGYGAVDGTVFADIAGSASLGNVTGANGIGVNAASITGGSLTSGEDIVIMTTGDATLASAVAGDDVSLSAGGALSFGNGDARGTAR
;
A
#
# COMPACT_ATOMS: atom_id res chain seq x y z
N SER A 1 -25.57 46.12 -74.45
CA SER A 1 -25.42 45.03 -73.47
C SER A 1 -24.97 43.81 -74.24
N ASN A 2 -23.94 43.12 -73.76
CA ASN A 2 -23.40 41.91 -74.42
C ASN A 2 -24.09 40.65 -73.86
N ASP A 3 -25.37 40.76 -73.53
CA ASP A 3 -26.09 39.76 -72.77
C ASP A 3 -26.89 38.90 -73.75
N LEU A 4 -26.63 37.59 -73.77
CA LEU A 4 -27.47 36.63 -74.46
C LEU A 4 -28.53 36.13 -73.47
N LYS A 5 -29.80 36.47 -73.73
CA LYS A 5 -30.95 36.00 -72.95
C LYS A 5 -31.72 34.94 -73.73
N LEU A 6 -31.83 33.74 -73.18
CA LEU A 6 -32.60 32.63 -73.74
C LEU A 6 -33.74 32.23 -72.80
N ASP A 7 -34.80 31.62 -73.32
CA ASP A 7 -35.87 31.05 -72.48
C ASP A 7 -35.52 29.62 -72.03
N THR A 8 -34.86 28.83 -72.89
CA THR A 8 -34.33 27.51 -72.55
C THR A 8 -33.13 27.22 -73.44
N LEU A 9 -32.11 26.52 -72.93
CA LEU A 9 -30.94 26.09 -73.68
C LEU A 9 -30.72 24.59 -73.50
N ASP A 10 -31.07 23.80 -74.50
CA ASP A 10 -30.73 22.39 -74.61
C ASP A 10 -29.94 22.16 -75.90
N ALA A 11 -28.65 21.87 -75.76
CA ALA A 11 -27.76 21.66 -76.89
C ALA A 11 -27.60 20.18 -77.26
N GLY A 12 -28.04 19.22 -76.42
CA GLY A 12 -27.90 17.76 -76.57
C GLY A 12 -26.47 17.20 -76.71
N GLY A 13 -25.49 18.02 -77.12
CA GLY A 13 -24.11 17.67 -77.44
C GLY A 13 -23.13 18.72 -76.92
N ALA A 14 -22.27 19.27 -77.78
CA ALA A 14 -21.26 20.25 -77.38
C ALA A 14 -21.68 21.70 -77.71
N LEU A 15 -21.68 22.58 -76.72
CA LEU A 15 -21.74 24.02 -76.92
C LEU A 15 -20.32 24.59 -76.86
N ARG A 16 -19.88 25.19 -77.97
CA ARG A 16 -18.56 25.84 -78.06
C ARG A 16 -18.75 27.34 -78.13
N SER A 17 -18.28 28.05 -77.12
CA SER A 17 -18.15 29.50 -77.14
C SER A 17 -16.76 29.86 -77.62
N ALA A 18 -16.65 30.51 -78.77
CA ALA A 18 -15.39 31.03 -79.30
C ALA A 18 -15.55 32.53 -79.54
N GLN A 19 -14.69 33.34 -78.94
CA GLN A 19 -14.69 34.79 -79.11
C GLN A 19 -13.31 35.19 -79.61
N SER A 20 -13.21 35.67 -80.85
CA SER A 20 -11.89 35.97 -81.43
C SER A 20 -11.34 37.31 -80.94
N ASP A 21 -12.11 38.42 -80.95
CA ASP A 21 -11.54 39.77 -80.67
C ASP A 21 -12.59 40.84 -80.22
N GLY A 22 -13.71 40.45 -79.59
CA GLY A 22 -14.80 41.37 -79.19
C GLY A 22 -14.92 41.57 -77.67
N PRO A 23 -15.66 42.59 -77.18
CA PRO A 23 -15.91 42.74 -75.74
C PRO A 23 -16.58 41.48 -75.20
N ASN A 24 -16.06 40.93 -74.11
CA ASN A 24 -16.49 39.65 -73.54
C ASN A 24 -18.02 39.57 -73.44
N LEU A 25 -18.57 38.41 -73.78
CA LEU A 25 -19.93 38.04 -73.38
C LEU A 25 -19.87 37.91 -71.86
N ASP A 26 -20.41 38.89 -71.14
CA ASP A 26 -20.22 39.02 -69.68
C ASP A 26 -20.92 37.86 -68.94
N TYR A 27 -22.11 37.45 -69.38
CA TYR A 27 -22.85 36.30 -68.84
C TYR A 27 -23.92 35.77 -69.81
N LEU A 28 -24.24 34.48 -69.69
CA LEU A 28 -25.36 33.80 -70.35
C LEU A 28 -26.53 33.70 -69.38
N GLN A 29 -27.65 34.37 -69.67
CA GLN A 29 -28.86 34.30 -68.84
C GLN A 29 -29.94 33.44 -69.52
N VAL A 30 -30.46 32.43 -68.82
CA VAL A 30 -31.50 31.53 -69.34
C VAL A 30 -32.69 31.48 -68.38
N GLY A 31 -33.89 31.88 -68.81
CA GLY A 31 -35.09 31.86 -67.94
C GLY A 31 -35.52 30.46 -67.48
N GLY A 32 -35.24 29.43 -68.28
CA GLY A 32 -35.48 28.02 -67.99
C GLY A 32 -34.17 27.25 -67.80
N THR A 33 -34.18 25.93 -68.01
CA THR A 33 -33.03 25.07 -67.76
C THR A 33 -31.90 25.22 -68.79
N VAL A 34 -30.66 24.97 -68.36
CA VAL A 34 -29.48 24.80 -69.22
C VAL A 34 -29.05 23.34 -69.19
N ALA A 35 -29.05 22.67 -70.33
CA ALA A 35 -28.59 21.29 -70.47
C ALA A 35 -27.58 21.18 -71.63
N VAL A 36 -26.31 20.90 -71.31
CA VAL A 36 -25.22 20.81 -72.29
C VAL A 36 -24.30 19.65 -71.94
N ALA A 37 -24.16 18.66 -72.83
CA ALA A 37 -23.28 17.52 -72.55
C ALA A 37 -21.80 17.92 -72.49
N ASN A 38 -21.35 18.87 -73.30
CA ASN A 38 -20.01 19.43 -73.18
C ASN A 38 -19.99 20.94 -73.45
N LEU A 39 -19.51 21.72 -72.49
CA LEU A 39 -19.37 23.17 -72.62
C LEU A 39 -17.88 23.51 -72.75
N PHE A 40 -17.47 24.05 -73.89
CA PHE A 40 -16.08 24.46 -74.10
C PHE A 40 -16.00 25.95 -74.40
N ARG A 41 -15.12 26.66 -73.69
CA ARG A 41 -14.70 28.00 -74.06
C ARG A 41 -13.37 27.96 -74.79
N VAL A 42 -13.31 28.57 -75.96
CA VAL A 42 -12.11 28.71 -76.79
C VAL A 42 -11.72 30.20 -76.80
N GLY A 43 -10.79 30.57 -75.91
CA GLY A 43 -10.32 31.96 -75.74
C GLY A 43 -10.50 32.51 -74.32
N ALA A 44 -9.86 33.65 -74.03
CA ALA A 44 -9.83 34.25 -72.69
C ALA A 44 -11.24 34.64 -72.16
N GLY A 45 -11.38 34.68 -70.83
CA GLY A 45 -12.54 35.20 -70.11
C GLY A 45 -13.39 34.13 -69.40
N ASN A 46 -14.34 34.60 -68.59
CA ASN A 46 -15.07 33.78 -67.60
C ASN A 46 -16.35 33.16 -68.16
N ILE A 47 -16.66 31.91 -67.81
CA ILE A 47 -18.00 31.34 -68.04
C ILE A 47 -18.89 31.81 -66.90
N ASP A 48 -19.89 32.64 -67.17
CA ASP A 48 -20.96 32.99 -66.21
C ASP A 48 -22.30 32.52 -66.78
N ILE A 49 -22.94 31.54 -66.14
CA ILE A 49 -24.25 30.99 -66.53
C ILE A 49 -25.23 31.25 -65.40
N ARG A 50 -26.34 31.93 -65.71
CA ARG A 50 -27.41 32.23 -64.76
C ARG A 50 -28.73 31.69 -65.26
N THR A 51 -29.45 30.93 -64.44
CA THR A 51 -30.75 30.35 -64.77
C THR A 51 -31.74 30.38 -63.62
N ASP A 52 -33.05 30.40 -63.91
CA ASP A 52 -34.05 30.28 -62.85
C ASP A 52 -34.32 28.80 -62.47
N GLN A 53 -34.13 27.80 -63.36
CA GLN A 53 -34.66 26.43 -63.16
C GLN A 53 -33.63 25.29 -63.04
N GLY A 54 -32.37 25.49 -63.45
CA GLY A 54 -31.31 24.48 -63.22
C GLY A 54 -30.26 24.40 -64.32
N ILE A 55 -29.08 23.90 -63.96
CA ILE A 55 -27.93 23.71 -64.85
C ILE A 55 -27.53 22.23 -64.85
N THR A 56 -27.36 21.63 -66.02
CA THR A 56 -26.79 20.29 -66.18
C THR A 56 -25.72 20.34 -67.26
N LEU A 57 -24.46 20.17 -66.85
CA LEU A 57 -23.29 20.17 -67.71
C LEU A 57 -22.59 18.81 -67.61
N GLY A 58 -22.16 18.24 -68.73
CA GLY A 58 -21.25 17.09 -68.68
C GLY A 58 -19.82 17.57 -68.39
N GLN A 59 -19.01 17.73 -69.44
CA GLN A 59 -17.65 18.27 -69.30
C GLN A 59 -17.63 19.79 -69.55
N VAL A 60 -17.00 20.55 -68.65
CA VAL A 60 -16.72 21.98 -68.82
C VAL A 60 -15.22 22.20 -68.96
N GLY A 61 -14.81 22.76 -70.11
CA GLY A 61 -13.42 23.12 -70.38
C GLY A 61 -13.26 24.62 -70.58
N VAL A 62 -12.31 25.22 -69.86
CA VAL A 62 -11.90 26.62 -69.98
C VAL A 62 -10.39 26.75 -70.02
N PRO A 63 -9.83 27.77 -70.70
CA PRO A 63 -8.40 28.04 -70.63
C PRO A 63 -7.94 28.35 -69.20
N ASP A 64 -6.67 28.08 -68.91
CA ASP A 64 -6.05 28.42 -67.63
C ASP A 64 -6.29 29.88 -67.26
N GLY A 65 -6.68 30.12 -66.01
CA GLY A 65 -6.92 31.46 -65.48
C GLY A 65 -8.36 31.97 -65.63
N ALA A 66 -9.26 31.25 -66.30
CA ALA A 66 -10.67 31.66 -66.44
C ALA A 66 -11.51 31.28 -65.22
N ASN A 67 -12.45 32.14 -64.82
CA ASN A 67 -13.44 31.79 -63.80
C ASN A 67 -14.65 31.08 -64.39
N ILE A 68 -15.29 30.23 -63.59
CA ILE A 68 -16.58 29.60 -63.89
C ILE A 68 -17.55 29.96 -62.77
N ASP A 69 -18.59 30.74 -63.11
CA ASP A 69 -19.67 31.13 -62.21
C ASP A 69 -20.99 30.50 -62.70
N LEU A 70 -21.61 29.67 -61.87
CA LEU A 70 -22.86 28.97 -62.17
C LEU A 70 -23.93 29.34 -61.14
N THR A 71 -24.96 30.07 -61.57
CA THR A 71 -26.06 30.52 -60.70
C THR A 71 -27.40 29.89 -61.11
N SER A 72 -28.11 29.26 -60.17
CA SER A 72 -29.48 28.76 -60.35
C SER A 72 -30.45 29.26 -59.27
N GLY A 73 -31.50 29.99 -59.69
CA GLY A 73 -32.46 30.63 -58.78
C GLY A 73 -33.47 29.71 -58.10
N SER A 74 -33.75 28.53 -58.65
CA SER A 74 -34.64 27.52 -58.03
C SER A 74 -34.28 26.07 -58.34
N GLY A 75 -33.25 25.84 -59.16
CA GLY A 75 -32.89 24.53 -59.70
C GLY A 75 -31.59 23.95 -59.17
N PRO A 76 -31.33 22.66 -59.44
CA PRO A 76 -30.04 22.06 -59.17
C PRO A 76 -28.97 22.53 -60.17
N VAL A 77 -27.71 22.44 -59.76
CA VAL A 77 -26.54 22.58 -60.63
C VAL A 77 -25.81 21.23 -60.63
N SER A 78 -25.75 20.55 -61.76
CA SER A 78 -25.05 19.28 -61.91
C SER A 78 -23.96 19.40 -62.96
N VAL A 79 -22.71 19.13 -62.59
CA VAL A 79 -21.57 19.14 -63.49
C VAL A 79 -20.77 17.85 -63.34
N ALA A 80 -20.63 17.09 -64.42
CA ALA A 80 -19.90 15.83 -64.37
C ALA A 80 -18.38 16.04 -64.24
N SER A 81 -17.81 17.05 -64.91
CA SER A 81 -16.38 17.33 -64.79
C SER A 81 -16.04 18.77 -65.18
N VAL A 82 -15.30 19.47 -64.32
CA VAL A 82 -14.70 20.78 -64.58
C VAL A 82 -13.21 20.72 -64.26
N GLY A 83 -12.37 21.35 -65.09
CA GLY A 83 -10.93 21.50 -64.81
C GLY A 83 -10.06 20.28 -65.12
N ASN A 84 -10.59 19.27 -65.82
CA ASN A 84 -9.80 18.12 -66.24
C ASN A 84 -8.66 18.56 -67.20
N ALA A 85 -7.44 18.12 -66.92
CA ALA A 85 -6.14 18.51 -67.52
C ALA A 85 -6.08 18.61 -69.06
N GLY A 86 -7.04 18.03 -69.79
CA GLY A 86 -7.12 18.13 -71.25
C GLY A 86 -7.48 19.51 -71.82
N PHE A 87 -8.07 20.42 -71.03
CA PHE A 87 -8.62 21.70 -71.54
C PHE A 87 -8.23 22.96 -70.75
N GLY A 88 -7.45 22.80 -69.67
CA GLY A 88 -7.08 23.86 -68.74
C GLY A 88 -7.81 23.75 -67.40
N THR A 89 -7.24 24.36 -66.37
CA THR A 89 -7.80 24.43 -65.02
C THR A 89 -8.37 25.84 -64.78
N PRO A 90 -9.66 26.01 -64.46
CA PRO A 90 -10.21 27.32 -64.09
C PRO A 90 -9.46 27.94 -62.93
N PHE A 91 -9.42 29.28 -62.86
CA PHE A 91 -8.88 29.97 -61.71
C PHE A 91 -9.80 29.79 -60.50
N ASP A 92 -11.04 30.29 -60.62
CA ASP A 92 -12.10 30.07 -59.62
C ASP A 92 -13.27 29.28 -60.22
N ILE A 93 -13.92 28.48 -59.37
CA ILE A 93 -15.22 27.86 -59.64
C ILE A 93 -16.19 28.34 -58.55
N THR A 94 -17.27 29.02 -58.95
CA THR A 94 -18.35 29.44 -58.07
C THR A 94 -19.64 28.75 -58.49
N VAL A 95 -20.31 28.09 -57.55
CA VAL A 95 -21.64 27.52 -57.73
C VAL A 95 -22.58 28.14 -56.70
N ASP A 96 -23.63 28.81 -57.16
CA ASP A 96 -24.70 29.38 -56.35
C ASP A 96 -26.02 28.75 -56.81
N ALA A 97 -26.55 27.79 -56.06
CA ALA A 97 -27.71 27.02 -56.45
C ALA A 97 -28.76 26.99 -55.33
N ALA A 98 -29.96 27.49 -55.60
CA ALA A 98 -31.07 27.30 -54.65
C ALA A 98 -31.43 25.81 -54.45
N GLY A 99 -31.09 24.94 -55.41
CA GLY A 99 -31.23 23.48 -55.33
C GLY A 99 -29.94 22.74 -54.97
N ALA A 100 -29.89 21.43 -55.24
CA ALA A 100 -28.70 20.62 -55.00
C ALA A 100 -27.58 20.96 -56.00
N ALA A 101 -26.34 21.01 -55.53
CA ALA A 101 -25.15 21.08 -56.35
C ALA A 101 -24.46 19.71 -56.42
N THR A 102 -24.10 19.26 -57.62
CA THR A 102 -23.35 18.03 -57.84
C THR A 102 -22.14 18.31 -58.72
N LEU A 103 -20.94 18.03 -58.20
CA LEU A 103 -19.69 18.14 -58.93
C LEU A 103 -18.97 16.79 -58.89
N THR A 104 -19.06 16.00 -59.96
CA THR A 104 -18.40 14.68 -59.98
C THR A 104 -16.88 14.81 -60.19
N HIS A 105 -16.37 15.95 -60.63
CA HIS A 105 -14.94 16.27 -60.60
C HIS A 105 -14.81 17.78 -60.77
N ALA A 106 -14.01 18.43 -59.93
CA ALA A 106 -13.76 19.86 -60.03
C ALA A 106 -12.33 20.17 -59.60
N GLU A 107 -11.56 20.79 -60.49
CA GLU A 107 -10.21 21.28 -60.19
C GLU A 107 -10.13 22.77 -60.50
N ALA A 108 -9.81 23.58 -59.49
CA ALA A 108 -9.58 25.02 -59.57
C ALA A 108 -8.13 25.33 -59.20
N GLN A 109 -7.53 26.34 -59.82
CA GLN A 109 -6.18 26.81 -59.45
C GLN A 109 -6.19 27.61 -58.14
N ASN A 110 -7.26 28.39 -57.92
CA ASN A 110 -7.43 29.28 -56.78
C ASN A 110 -8.58 28.79 -55.91
N ASN A 111 -9.85 29.12 -56.14
CA ASN A 111 -10.91 28.75 -55.18
C ASN A 111 -12.05 27.96 -55.81
N LEU A 112 -12.58 27.00 -55.04
CA LEU A 112 -13.91 26.44 -55.24
C LEU A 112 -14.85 27.00 -54.16
N THR A 113 -15.91 27.69 -54.57
CA THR A 113 -16.96 28.17 -53.70
C THR A 113 -18.30 27.56 -54.10
N VAL A 114 -19.03 26.96 -53.16
CA VAL A 114 -20.36 26.40 -53.38
C VAL A 114 -21.31 26.94 -52.32
N ASP A 115 -22.42 27.54 -52.74
CA ASP A 115 -23.59 27.83 -51.92
C ASP A 115 -24.78 27.07 -52.50
N ALA A 116 -25.30 26.07 -51.79
CA ALA A 116 -26.32 25.18 -52.33
C ALA A 116 -27.31 24.63 -51.29
N ALA A 117 -28.46 24.09 -51.71
CA ALA A 117 -29.34 23.39 -50.76
C ALA A 117 -28.67 22.13 -50.18
N SER A 118 -27.89 21.41 -51.00
CA SER A 118 -27.07 20.26 -50.63
C SER A 118 -25.90 20.15 -51.62
N PHE A 119 -24.82 19.48 -51.24
CA PHE A 119 -23.66 19.30 -52.10
C PHE A 119 -23.27 17.82 -52.17
N THR A 120 -22.89 17.35 -53.36
CA THR A 120 -22.42 15.97 -53.53
C THR A 120 -21.35 15.89 -54.59
N THR A 121 -20.29 15.16 -54.29
CA THR A 121 -19.35 14.63 -55.27
C THR A 121 -19.46 13.11 -55.34
N GLY A 122 -18.93 12.50 -56.40
CA GLY A 122 -18.80 11.04 -56.42
C GLY A 122 -17.79 10.57 -55.37
N LEU A 123 -17.94 9.33 -54.90
CA LEU A 123 -17.05 8.74 -53.88
C LEU A 123 -15.57 8.69 -54.33
N ASP A 124 -15.32 8.60 -55.63
CA ASP A 124 -13.99 8.60 -56.25
C ASP A 124 -13.60 9.97 -56.86
N SER A 125 -14.43 10.98 -56.64
CA SER A 125 -14.25 12.31 -57.22
C SER A 125 -13.13 13.05 -56.51
N ILE A 126 -12.29 13.70 -57.31
CA ILE A 126 -11.27 14.64 -56.83
C ILE A 126 -11.87 16.04 -56.92
N ILE A 127 -11.93 16.72 -55.79
CA ILE A 127 -12.05 18.17 -55.73
C ILE A 127 -10.66 18.73 -55.41
N ALA A 128 -10.12 19.57 -56.29
CA ALA A 128 -8.85 20.23 -56.07
C ALA A 128 -9.00 21.75 -56.14
N GLY A 129 -8.31 22.47 -55.26
CA GLY A 129 -8.35 23.93 -55.18
C GLY A 129 -7.15 24.50 -54.43
N GLY A 130 -7.00 25.83 -54.47
CA GLY A 130 -6.37 26.61 -53.41
C GLY A 130 -7.24 26.54 -52.16
N ASP A 131 -8.37 27.26 -52.10
CA ASP A 131 -9.37 27.11 -51.02
C ASP A 131 -10.64 26.38 -51.51
N ILE A 132 -11.26 25.58 -50.63
CA ILE A 132 -12.58 24.96 -50.86
C ILE A 132 -13.53 25.48 -49.79
N VAL A 133 -14.57 26.21 -50.19
CA VAL A 133 -15.59 26.79 -49.30
C VAL A 133 -16.97 26.29 -49.74
N ILE A 134 -17.65 25.56 -48.87
CA ILE A 134 -18.96 24.96 -49.17
C ILE A 134 -19.95 25.34 -48.06
N SER A 135 -21.04 26.02 -48.43
CA SER A 135 -22.16 26.35 -47.58
C SER A 135 -23.40 25.63 -48.09
N THR A 136 -24.02 24.81 -47.24
CA THR A 136 -25.28 24.14 -47.59
C THR A 136 -26.29 24.15 -46.45
N THR A 137 -27.58 24.14 -46.79
CA THR A 137 -28.65 23.98 -45.79
C THR A 137 -28.94 22.51 -45.45
N GLY A 138 -28.50 21.58 -46.29
CA GLY A 138 -28.69 20.14 -46.18
C GLY A 138 -27.36 19.40 -46.14
N ASP A 139 -27.30 18.19 -46.69
CA ASP A 139 -26.12 17.34 -46.63
C ASP A 139 -25.01 17.79 -47.59
N SER A 140 -23.76 17.48 -47.23
CA SER A 140 -22.55 17.73 -48.02
C SER A 140 -21.68 16.47 -48.10
N ALA A 141 -21.58 15.85 -49.28
CA ALA A 141 -20.70 14.72 -49.53
C ALA A 141 -19.51 15.14 -50.41
N LEU A 142 -18.30 15.07 -49.85
CA LEU A 142 -17.08 15.67 -50.39
C LEU A 142 -16.18 14.70 -51.18
N GLY A 143 -16.37 13.38 -51.04
CA GLY A 143 -15.50 12.39 -51.70
C GLY A 143 -14.03 12.58 -51.30
N ASN A 144 -13.12 12.66 -52.28
CA ASN A 144 -11.72 12.99 -52.05
C ASN A 144 -11.48 14.48 -52.37
N SER A 145 -11.19 15.30 -51.37
CA SER A 145 -10.97 16.75 -51.55
C SER A 145 -9.58 17.18 -51.10
N SER A 146 -8.93 18.04 -51.88
CA SER A 146 -7.59 18.57 -51.62
C SER A 146 -7.54 20.08 -51.87
N ALA A 147 -7.14 20.85 -50.88
CA ALA A 147 -6.99 22.30 -50.92
C ALA A 147 -5.53 22.69 -50.61
N GLY A 148 -4.92 23.56 -51.40
CA GLY A 148 -3.62 24.16 -51.09
C GLY A 148 -3.64 25.07 -49.85
N GLY A 149 -4.81 25.63 -49.55
CA GLY A 149 -5.12 26.44 -48.38
C GLY A 149 -6.14 25.73 -47.49
N LEU A 150 -7.35 26.29 -47.36
CA LEU A 150 -8.36 25.84 -46.41
C LEU A 150 -9.44 24.97 -47.06
N ILE A 151 -10.01 24.05 -46.26
CA ILE A 151 -11.29 23.40 -46.54
C ILE A 151 -12.27 23.88 -45.46
N ASP A 152 -13.30 24.64 -45.81
CA ASP A 152 -14.36 25.10 -44.91
C ASP A 152 -15.73 24.66 -45.42
N VAL A 153 -16.40 23.81 -44.65
CA VAL A 153 -17.70 23.23 -45.01
C VAL A 153 -18.68 23.49 -43.88
N ASN A 154 -19.72 24.25 -44.17
CA ASN A 154 -20.82 24.52 -43.27
C ASN A 154 -22.11 23.94 -43.86
N ALA A 155 -22.54 22.78 -43.36
CA ALA A 155 -23.71 22.05 -43.82
C ALA A 155 -24.80 22.04 -42.75
N GLY A 156 -26.03 22.39 -43.11
CA GLY A 156 -27.19 22.26 -42.20
C GLY A 156 -27.61 20.80 -41.96
N GLY A 157 -27.15 19.86 -42.79
CA GLY A 157 -27.34 18.41 -42.66
C GLY A 157 -26.07 17.68 -42.19
N ALA A 158 -25.80 16.51 -42.76
CA ALA A 158 -24.60 15.72 -42.50
C ALA A 158 -23.44 16.09 -43.43
N ILE A 159 -22.21 15.90 -42.97
CA ILE A 159 -21.01 15.94 -43.82
C ILE A 159 -20.46 14.51 -43.97
N ASP A 160 -20.23 14.07 -45.21
CA ASP A 160 -19.54 12.82 -45.54
C ASP A 160 -18.28 13.10 -46.38
N PHE A 161 -17.18 12.40 -46.11
CA PHE A 161 -15.95 12.51 -46.89
C PHE A 161 -15.15 11.19 -46.92
N ALA A 162 -14.50 10.90 -48.04
CA ALA A 162 -13.56 9.78 -48.13
C ALA A 162 -12.15 10.18 -47.66
N SER A 163 -11.67 11.34 -48.13
CA SER A 163 -10.36 11.89 -47.75
C SER A 163 -10.34 13.41 -47.88
N LEU A 164 -9.76 14.11 -46.90
CA LEU A 164 -9.53 15.56 -46.94
C LEU A 164 -8.04 15.89 -46.78
N MET A 165 -7.52 16.77 -47.62
CA MET A 165 -6.16 17.30 -47.48
C MET A 165 -6.19 18.82 -47.60
N SER A 166 -5.75 19.54 -46.58
CA SER A 166 -5.65 21.01 -46.63
C SER A 166 -4.24 21.47 -46.28
N GLY A 167 -3.70 22.43 -47.05
CA GLY A 167 -2.37 22.99 -46.79
C GLY A 167 -2.33 23.90 -45.56
N THR A 168 -3.46 24.51 -45.20
CA THR A 168 -3.63 25.30 -43.96
C THR A 168 -4.58 24.60 -43.01
N SER A 169 -5.88 24.91 -43.00
CA SER A 169 -6.86 24.44 -42.01
C SER A 169 -8.01 23.63 -42.61
N THR A 170 -8.63 22.77 -41.83
CA THR A 170 -9.90 22.12 -42.19
C THR A 170 -10.96 22.49 -41.15
N SER A 171 -12.10 23.02 -41.57
CA SER A 171 -13.24 23.42 -40.73
C SER A 171 -14.49 22.74 -41.25
N LEU A 172 -15.10 21.87 -40.46
CA LEU A 172 -16.34 21.15 -40.79
C LEU A 172 -17.39 21.45 -39.72
N SER A 173 -18.50 22.04 -40.13
CA SER A 173 -19.67 22.32 -39.28
C SER A 173 -20.89 21.65 -39.88
N ALA A 174 -21.46 20.67 -39.18
CA ALA A 174 -22.63 19.92 -39.64
C ALA A 174 -23.83 20.08 -38.69
N GLY A 175 -25.05 20.05 -39.22
CA GLY A 175 -26.26 20.06 -38.39
C GLY A 175 -26.53 18.71 -37.70
N THR A 176 -26.25 17.59 -38.36
CA THR A 176 -26.68 16.25 -37.89
C THR A 176 -25.57 15.23 -37.68
N GLY A 177 -24.36 15.45 -38.19
CA GLY A 177 -23.24 14.52 -38.01
C GLY A 177 -22.12 14.71 -39.03
N ILE A 178 -20.94 14.20 -38.70
CA ILE A 178 -19.79 14.13 -39.60
C ILE A 178 -19.36 12.67 -39.68
N ALA A 179 -19.31 12.10 -40.87
CA ALA A 179 -18.74 10.79 -41.12
C ALA A 179 -17.61 10.93 -42.14
N GLY A 180 -16.50 10.24 -41.96
CA GLY A 180 -15.53 10.19 -43.04
C GLY A 180 -14.32 9.31 -42.81
N GLY A 181 -13.46 9.26 -43.82
CA GLY A 181 -12.19 8.57 -43.80
C GLY A 181 -11.08 9.42 -43.17
N ASP A 182 -10.00 9.63 -43.90
CA ASP A 182 -8.80 10.32 -43.40
C ASP A 182 -8.88 11.83 -43.67
N ALA A 183 -8.38 12.66 -42.75
CA ALA A 183 -8.18 14.07 -42.99
C ALA A 183 -6.79 14.53 -42.52
N THR A 184 -6.12 15.35 -43.31
CA THR A 184 -4.82 15.97 -42.99
C THR A 184 -4.89 17.46 -43.25
N SER A 185 -4.44 18.26 -42.28
CA SER A 185 -4.41 19.72 -42.35
C SER A 185 -3.03 20.22 -41.91
N GLY A 186 -2.44 21.19 -42.62
CA GLY A 186 -1.11 21.71 -42.30
C GLY A 186 -1.01 22.47 -40.97
N THR A 187 -2.09 23.12 -40.52
CA THR A 187 -2.18 23.87 -39.27
C THR A 187 -3.17 23.21 -38.31
N GLY A 188 -4.44 23.60 -38.34
CA GLY A 188 -5.47 23.21 -37.38
C GLY A 188 -6.71 22.63 -38.03
N MET A 189 -7.41 21.80 -37.28
CA MET A 189 -8.59 21.10 -37.74
C MET A 189 -9.71 21.25 -36.72
N PHE A 190 -10.88 21.68 -37.18
CA PHE A 190 -12.04 22.02 -36.35
C PHE A 190 -13.25 21.27 -36.89
N LEU A 191 -13.76 20.31 -36.11
CA LEU A 191 -14.96 19.54 -36.45
C LEU A 191 -16.02 19.83 -35.40
N THR A 192 -17.20 20.28 -35.83
CA THR A 192 -18.33 20.55 -34.94
C THR A 192 -19.63 20.02 -35.53
N THR A 193 -20.50 19.52 -34.65
CA THR A 193 -21.86 19.12 -35.03
C THR A 193 -22.86 19.77 -34.08
N ALA A 194 -24.03 20.19 -34.59
CA ALA A 194 -25.12 20.68 -33.75
C ALA A 194 -25.94 19.54 -33.11
N ALA A 195 -25.92 18.36 -33.75
CA ALA A 195 -26.49 17.12 -33.26
C ALA A 195 -25.76 15.93 -33.90
N GLY A 196 -25.94 14.74 -33.31
CA GLY A 196 -25.44 13.48 -33.85
C GLY A 196 -23.96 13.22 -33.62
N ASN A 197 -23.41 12.27 -34.37
CA ASN A 197 -22.09 11.69 -34.11
C ASN A 197 -21.01 12.26 -35.03
N ILE A 198 -19.76 12.17 -34.60
CA ILE A 198 -18.58 12.40 -35.44
C ILE A 198 -17.79 11.08 -35.54
N ALA A 199 -17.66 10.55 -36.75
CA ALA A 199 -16.91 9.33 -37.06
C ALA A 199 -15.81 9.63 -38.08
N PHE A 200 -14.57 9.19 -37.81
CA PHE A 200 -13.44 9.40 -38.71
C PHE A 200 -12.45 8.21 -38.75
N GLY A 201 -11.67 8.10 -39.82
CA GLY A 201 -10.51 7.21 -39.92
C GLY A 201 -9.34 7.75 -39.09
N ARG A 202 -8.47 8.54 -39.74
CA ARG A 202 -7.33 9.22 -39.12
C ARG A 202 -7.36 10.73 -39.36
N LEU A 203 -7.15 11.50 -38.31
CA LEU A 203 -7.02 12.96 -38.36
C LEU A 203 -5.60 13.41 -38.01
N VAL A 204 -5.03 14.31 -38.80
CA VAL A 204 -3.69 14.89 -38.55
C VAL A 204 -3.72 16.41 -38.70
N ALA A 205 -3.39 17.14 -37.63
CA ALA A 205 -3.18 18.58 -37.61
C ALA A 205 -1.68 18.90 -37.47
N GLY A 206 -1.09 19.45 -38.53
CA GLY A 206 0.36 19.51 -38.73
C GLY A 206 1.10 20.56 -37.89
N SER A 207 0.48 21.63 -37.40
CA SER A 207 1.18 22.62 -36.56
C SER A 207 0.31 23.35 -35.56
N GLY A 208 -1.00 23.07 -35.57
CA GLY A 208 -2.00 23.69 -34.71
C GLY A 208 -2.88 22.65 -34.02
N THR A 209 -3.94 23.15 -33.39
CA THR A 209 -4.87 22.37 -32.59
C THR A 209 -5.79 21.52 -33.47
N LEU A 210 -6.06 20.29 -33.01
CA LEU A 210 -7.19 19.49 -33.46
C LEU A 210 -8.29 19.59 -32.40
N LEU A 211 -9.40 20.26 -32.75
CA LEU A 211 -10.56 20.46 -31.87
C LEU A 211 -11.78 19.78 -32.47
N ILE A 212 -12.40 18.87 -31.71
CA ILE A 212 -13.63 18.20 -32.12
C ILE A 212 -14.68 18.34 -31.02
N THR A 213 -15.88 18.80 -31.41
CA THR A 213 -17.04 18.94 -30.52
C THR A 213 -18.26 18.24 -31.11
N SER A 214 -18.81 17.29 -30.36
CA SER A 214 -19.96 16.49 -30.77
C SER A 214 -20.99 16.39 -29.63
N PRO A 215 -22.29 16.63 -29.85
CA PRO A 215 -23.32 16.30 -28.87
C PRO A 215 -23.55 14.78 -28.75
N GLY A 216 -23.24 14.03 -29.81
CA GLY A 216 -23.34 12.57 -29.85
C GLY A 216 -22.00 11.89 -29.55
N ALA A 217 -21.80 10.72 -30.16
CA ALA A 217 -20.59 9.93 -29.99
C ALA A 217 -19.45 10.46 -30.88
N LEU A 218 -18.23 10.27 -30.41
CA LEU A 218 -17.02 10.50 -31.20
C LEU A 218 -16.28 9.16 -31.37
N THR A 219 -16.16 8.68 -32.59
CA THR A 219 -15.49 7.41 -32.89
C THR A 219 -14.38 7.62 -33.91
N GLY A 220 -13.16 7.15 -33.64
CA GLY A 220 -12.10 7.21 -34.64
C GLY A 220 -10.91 6.29 -34.41
N THR A 221 -10.13 6.08 -35.46
CA THR A 221 -8.96 5.17 -35.39
C THR A 221 -7.75 5.88 -34.79
N SER A 222 -7.48 7.12 -35.20
CA SER A 222 -6.42 7.94 -34.59
C SER A 222 -6.59 9.44 -34.81
N ALA A 223 -6.12 10.23 -33.85
CA ALA A 223 -6.11 11.69 -33.91
C ALA A 223 -4.73 12.21 -33.49
N GLN A 224 -4.11 13.04 -34.33
CA GLN A 224 -2.76 13.57 -34.11
C GLN A 224 -2.74 15.09 -34.25
N SER A 225 -2.08 15.78 -33.33
CA SER A 225 -1.83 17.21 -33.39
C SER A 225 -0.39 17.54 -33.00
N ASN A 226 0.23 18.51 -33.68
CA ASN A 226 1.52 19.06 -33.28
C ASN A 226 1.41 20.18 -32.22
N LEU A 227 0.21 20.47 -31.72
CA LEU A 227 -0.01 21.35 -30.57
C LEU A 227 -0.91 20.65 -29.55
N ASP A 228 -2.22 20.89 -29.59
CA ASP A 228 -3.19 20.29 -28.68
C ASP A 228 -4.20 19.40 -29.42
N LEU A 229 -4.54 18.27 -28.81
CA LEU A 229 -5.66 17.41 -29.18
C LEU A 229 -6.79 17.61 -28.16
N ILE A 230 -7.92 18.16 -28.58
CA ILE A 230 -9.07 18.42 -27.69
C ILE A 230 -10.31 17.76 -28.28
N LEU A 231 -10.84 16.76 -27.60
CA LEU A 231 -12.06 16.05 -27.99
C LEU A 231 -13.12 16.20 -26.91
N SER A 232 -14.30 16.69 -27.30
CA SER A 232 -15.45 16.86 -26.43
C SER A 232 -16.67 16.16 -27.03
N ALA A 233 -17.29 15.25 -26.27
CA ALA A 233 -18.52 14.57 -26.66
C ALA A 233 -19.57 14.72 -25.54
N ASP A 234 -20.81 15.08 -25.84
CA ASP A 234 -21.83 15.19 -24.79
C ASP A 234 -22.33 13.80 -24.35
N ALA A 235 -23.35 13.24 -25.01
CA ALA A 235 -24.00 12.02 -24.53
C ALA A 235 -23.43 10.70 -25.09
N GLY A 236 -22.70 10.73 -26.22
CA GLY A 236 -22.34 9.50 -26.94
C GLY A 236 -20.99 8.89 -26.60
N GLY A 237 -20.20 9.54 -25.74
CA GLY A 237 -18.86 9.08 -25.36
C GLY A 237 -17.80 9.31 -26.45
N ILE A 238 -16.56 8.95 -26.11
CA ILE A 238 -15.37 9.00 -26.97
C ILE A 238 -14.81 7.59 -27.10
N ASP A 239 -14.69 7.06 -28.32
CA ASP A 239 -14.00 5.82 -28.66
C ASP A 239 -12.89 6.12 -29.67
N LEU A 240 -11.64 6.13 -29.22
CA LEU A 240 -10.49 6.52 -30.02
C LEU A 240 -9.39 5.45 -29.95
N GLY A 241 -8.98 4.93 -31.11
CA GLY A 241 -7.85 3.99 -31.16
C GLY A 241 -6.56 4.59 -30.58
N ASN A 242 -6.10 5.74 -31.10
CA ASN A 242 -4.92 6.43 -30.57
C ASN A 242 -5.04 7.97 -30.60
N GLY A 243 -4.55 8.65 -29.57
CA GLY A 243 -4.47 10.11 -29.52
C GLY A 243 -3.05 10.59 -29.24
N THR A 244 -2.51 11.44 -30.11
CA THR A 244 -1.15 11.99 -29.94
C THR A 244 -1.17 13.50 -30.05
N ALA A 245 -0.57 14.20 -29.09
CA ALA A 245 -0.33 15.63 -29.17
C ALA A 245 1.11 15.98 -28.75
N ALA A 246 1.73 16.94 -29.44
CA ALA A 246 3.06 17.40 -29.03
C ALA A 246 3.02 18.18 -27.71
N ARG A 247 1.92 18.89 -27.41
CA ARG A 247 1.71 19.62 -26.15
C ARG A 247 0.68 18.91 -25.27
N ASN A 248 -0.62 19.17 -25.41
CA ASN A 248 -1.63 18.62 -24.50
C ASN A 248 -2.65 17.72 -25.20
N VAL A 249 -3.13 16.71 -24.48
CA VAL A 249 -4.30 15.92 -24.87
C VAL A 249 -5.41 16.15 -23.85
N ALA A 250 -6.61 16.49 -24.32
CA ALA A 250 -7.80 16.64 -23.50
C ALA A 250 -8.96 15.82 -24.07
N TYR A 251 -9.55 14.98 -23.23
CA TYR A 251 -10.80 14.26 -23.51
C TYR A 251 -11.86 14.68 -22.49
N SER A 252 -13.04 15.05 -22.97
CA SER A 252 -14.15 15.41 -22.10
C SER A 252 -15.43 14.76 -22.58
N THR A 253 -16.16 14.14 -21.67
CA THR A 253 -17.55 13.77 -21.88
C THR A 253 -18.47 14.39 -20.83
N SER A 254 -19.72 14.62 -21.20
CA SER A 254 -20.79 15.01 -20.26
C SER A 254 -21.90 13.95 -20.25
N ASN A 255 -22.96 14.13 -19.45
CA ASN A 255 -24.20 13.34 -19.53
C ASN A 255 -24.07 11.79 -19.58
N GLY A 256 -23.08 11.21 -18.89
CA GLY A 256 -22.89 9.75 -18.80
C GLY A 256 -22.06 9.12 -19.91
N GLY A 257 -21.49 9.91 -20.83
CA GLY A 257 -20.66 9.38 -21.92
C GLY A 257 -19.40 8.68 -21.42
N ASN A 258 -19.12 7.46 -21.93
CA ASN A 258 -17.89 6.74 -21.62
C ASN A 258 -16.72 7.26 -22.45
N ILE A 259 -15.49 7.11 -21.95
CA ILE A 259 -14.26 7.36 -22.70
C ILE A 259 -13.49 6.04 -22.81
N ALA A 260 -13.28 5.55 -24.02
CA ALA A 260 -12.44 4.40 -24.34
C ALA A 260 -11.34 4.87 -25.31
N VAL A 261 -10.10 4.89 -24.85
CA VAL A 261 -8.96 5.31 -25.67
C VAL A 261 -7.85 4.27 -25.60
N GLY A 262 -7.27 3.92 -26.74
CA GLY A 262 -6.11 3.03 -26.79
C GLY A 262 -4.85 3.73 -26.29
N ALA A 263 -3.90 4.02 -27.18
CA ALA A 263 -2.66 4.70 -26.78
C ALA A 263 -2.82 6.23 -26.83
N THR A 264 -2.52 6.91 -25.73
CA THR A 264 -2.50 8.37 -25.60
C THR A 264 -1.08 8.84 -25.32
N THR A 265 -0.55 9.78 -26.12
CA THR A 265 0.76 10.39 -25.88
C THR A 265 0.68 11.92 -25.94
N ALA A 266 1.11 12.58 -24.87
CA ALA A 266 1.29 14.02 -24.80
C ALA A 266 2.75 14.36 -24.51
N GLY A 267 3.28 15.43 -25.12
CA GLY A 267 4.56 16.01 -24.69
C GLY A 267 4.44 16.86 -23.42
N GLY A 268 3.21 17.24 -23.02
CA GLY A 268 2.85 17.94 -21.79
C GLY A 268 1.78 17.16 -21.03
N ARG A 269 0.62 17.77 -20.79
CA ARG A 269 -0.46 17.24 -19.95
C ARG A 269 -1.44 16.35 -20.72
N VAL A 270 -1.93 15.31 -20.04
CA VAL A 270 -3.14 14.56 -20.41
C VAL A 270 -4.26 14.88 -19.40
N ASP A 271 -5.39 15.39 -19.87
CA ASP A 271 -6.55 15.75 -19.06
C ASP A 271 -7.80 15.00 -19.51
N ILE A 272 -8.40 14.20 -18.64
CA ILE A 272 -9.53 13.34 -18.98
C ILE A 272 -10.66 13.60 -17.99
N ARG A 273 -11.82 14.01 -18.51
CA ARG A 273 -13.07 14.15 -17.73
C ARG A 273 -14.12 13.24 -18.33
N SER A 274 -14.48 12.15 -17.65
CA SER A 274 -15.50 11.20 -18.11
C SER A 274 -16.74 11.26 -17.22
N ALA A 275 -17.90 11.58 -17.78
CA ALA A 275 -19.17 11.47 -17.06
C ALA A 275 -19.67 10.01 -16.92
N GLY A 276 -19.05 9.06 -17.62
CA GLY A 276 -19.31 7.63 -17.54
C GLY A 276 -18.09 6.85 -17.04
N ASN A 277 -17.82 5.69 -17.64
CA ASN A 277 -16.62 4.89 -17.40
C ASN A 277 -15.43 5.42 -18.22
N LEU A 278 -14.22 5.09 -17.77
CA LEU A 278 -12.97 5.34 -18.47
C LEU A 278 -12.26 4.00 -18.75
N THR A 279 -11.80 3.79 -19.98
CA THR A 279 -10.91 2.69 -20.37
C THR A 279 -9.71 3.25 -21.10
N LEU A 280 -8.52 3.04 -20.55
CA LEU A 280 -7.25 3.45 -21.14
C LEU A 280 -6.34 2.23 -21.31
N THR A 281 -5.72 2.07 -22.49
CA THR A 281 -4.73 1.00 -22.67
C THR A 281 -3.33 1.48 -22.30
N THR A 282 -2.90 2.64 -22.81
CA THR A 282 -1.60 3.21 -22.49
C THR A 282 -1.66 4.72 -22.55
N THR A 283 -1.15 5.41 -21.53
CA THR A 283 -1.11 6.88 -21.47
C THR A 283 0.30 7.33 -21.10
N ASN A 284 0.87 8.26 -21.87
CA ASN A 284 2.19 8.79 -21.61
C ASN A 284 2.20 10.33 -21.67
N ALA A 285 2.41 10.98 -20.53
CA ALA A 285 2.58 12.42 -20.37
C ALA A 285 4.08 12.74 -20.15
N ASN A 286 4.82 12.90 -21.26
CA ASN A 286 6.29 12.88 -21.21
C ASN A 286 6.93 14.14 -20.58
N GLY A 287 6.22 15.27 -20.53
CA GLY A 287 6.79 16.56 -20.13
C GLY A 287 8.02 16.98 -20.94
N THR A 288 8.08 16.57 -22.22
CA THR A 288 9.15 16.90 -23.19
C THR A 288 8.89 18.21 -23.94
N TYR A 289 7.66 18.73 -23.93
CA TYR A 289 7.33 19.97 -24.61
C TYR A 289 7.96 21.17 -23.88
N VAL A 290 8.68 21.99 -24.63
CA VAL A 290 9.29 23.23 -24.16
C VAL A 290 8.63 24.38 -24.91
N GLU A 291 7.95 25.26 -24.19
CA GLU A 291 7.33 26.43 -24.80
C GLU A 291 8.41 27.50 -25.09
N VAL A 292 8.76 27.67 -26.36
CA VAL A 292 9.76 28.65 -26.83
C VAL A 292 9.07 30.02 -26.99
N GLY A 293 8.66 30.62 -25.87
CA GLY A 293 7.95 31.92 -25.87
C GLY A 293 8.53 32.96 -24.92
N TYR A 294 9.12 32.55 -23.78
CA TYR A 294 9.44 33.46 -22.68
C TYR A 294 10.87 33.29 -22.17
N GLY A 295 11.89 33.70 -22.94
CA GLY A 295 13.25 34.02 -22.45
C GLY A 295 14.06 32.96 -21.67
N GLY A 296 13.49 31.79 -21.43
CA GLY A 296 14.01 30.65 -20.69
C GLY A 296 12.90 29.60 -20.72
N GLY A 297 13.00 28.63 -21.64
CA GLY A 297 11.89 27.72 -21.95
C GLY A 297 11.30 27.09 -20.69
N VAL A 298 10.04 27.42 -20.40
CA VAL A 298 9.27 26.76 -19.34
C VAL A 298 8.93 25.37 -19.87
N ARG A 299 9.39 24.34 -19.16
CA ARG A 299 8.99 22.96 -19.45
C ARG A 299 7.52 22.81 -19.03
N VAL A 300 6.69 22.33 -19.95
CA VAL A 300 5.31 21.99 -19.63
C VAL A 300 5.31 20.73 -18.75
N GLU A 301 4.46 20.74 -17.75
CA GLU A 301 4.32 19.64 -16.81
C GLU A 301 3.83 18.39 -17.52
N GLY A 302 4.53 17.27 -17.33
CA GLY A 302 4.14 15.96 -17.84
C GLY A 302 3.22 15.27 -16.86
N THR A 303 2.00 15.78 -16.69
CA THR A 303 0.99 15.26 -15.76
C THR A 303 -0.13 14.50 -16.48
N ALA A 304 -0.69 13.49 -15.82
CA ALA A 304 -1.86 12.76 -16.30
C ALA A 304 -2.99 12.81 -15.27
N PHE A 305 -4.13 13.37 -15.65
CA PHE A 305 -5.30 13.54 -14.81
C PHE A 305 -6.53 12.84 -15.39
N ALA A 306 -7.24 12.10 -14.55
CA ALA A 306 -8.52 11.48 -14.88
C ALA A 306 -9.54 11.75 -13.78
N ASP A 307 -10.61 12.46 -14.11
CA ASP A 307 -11.80 12.63 -13.28
C ASP A 307 -12.98 11.87 -13.92
N VAL A 308 -13.46 10.83 -13.25
CA VAL A 308 -14.34 9.81 -13.83
C VAL A 308 -15.52 9.58 -12.90
N ALA A 309 -16.75 9.87 -13.35
CA ALA A 309 -17.93 9.64 -12.52
C ALA A 309 -18.20 8.14 -12.29
N GLY A 310 -17.84 7.28 -13.26
CA GLY A 310 -17.95 5.83 -13.20
C GLY A 310 -16.65 5.12 -12.82
N SER A 311 -16.47 3.91 -13.34
CA SER A 311 -15.28 3.10 -13.12
C SER A 311 -14.16 3.41 -14.12
N ALA A 312 -12.91 3.36 -13.65
CA ALA A 312 -11.71 3.56 -14.47
C ALA A 312 -10.91 2.26 -14.59
N ALA A 313 -10.89 1.69 -15.79
CA ALA A 313 -10.01 0.59 -16.18
C ALA A 313 -8.75 1.20 -16.81
N LEU A 314 -7.68 1.24 -16.03
CA LEU A 314 -6.42 1.84 -16.43
C LEU A 314 -5.47 0.75 -16.88
N GLY A 315 -4.81 0.92 -18.02
CA GLY A 315 -3.66 0.11 -18.42
C GLY A 315 -2.38 0.68 -17.83
N THR A 316 -1.38 0.93 -18.68
CA THR A 316 -0.13 1.57 -18.24
C THR A 316 -0.22 3.09 -18.36
N ILE A 317 -0.05 3.82 -17.26
CA ILE A 317 0.01 5.28 -17.26
C ILE A 317 1.41 5.70 -16.79
N ALA A 318 2.11 6.45 -17.63
CA ALA A 318 3.38 7.08 -17.31
C ALA A 318 3.24 8.59 -17.36
N ALA A 319 3.68 9.27 -16.31
CA ALA A 319 3.75 10.72 -16.23
C ALA A 319 5.14 11.12 -15.74
N ARG A 320 5.71 12.18 -16.31
CA ARG A 320 7.00 12.70 -15.84
C ARG A 320 6.89 13.38 -14.48
N ASP A 321 5.76 14.02 -14.21
CA ASP A 321 5.57 14.79 -12.99
C ASP A 321 4.54 14.12 -12.06
N GLY A 322 3.25 14.13 -12.39
CA GLY A 322 2.20 13.62 -11.49
C GLY A 322 1.12 12.78 -12.17
N ILE A 323 0.56 11.82 -11.44
CA ILE A 323 -0.66 11.08 -11.82
C ILE A 323 -1.77 11.34 -10.80
N GLY A 324 -2.93 11.80 -11.26
CA GLY A 324 -4.13 11.97 -10.44
C GLY A 324 -5.32 11.23 -11.03
N VAL A 325 -5.95 10.35 -10.25
CA VAL A 325 -7.18 9.63 -10.64
C VAL A 325 -8.25 9.82 -9.58
N ASN A 326 -9.42 10.32 -9.97
CA ASN A 326 -10.63 10.37 -9.18
C ASN A 326 -11.71 9.54 -9.89
N ALA A 327 -12.16 8.43 -9.30
CA ALA A 327 -13.12 7.52 -9.94
C ALA A 327 -14.07 6.84 -8.95
N ALA A 328 -15.19 6.28 -9.41
CA ALA A 328 -16.00 5.41 -8.55
C ALA A 328 -15.25 4.12 -8.17
N SER A 329 -14.42 3.59 -9.05
CA SER A 329 -13.50 2.48 -8.76
C SER A 329 -12.35 2.48 -9.76
N VAL A 330 -11.17 1.99 -9.37
CA VAL A 330 -10.00 1.88 -10.26
C VAL A 330 -9.57 0.42 -10.36
N SER A 331 -9.23 -0.04 -11.57
CA SER A 331 -8.74 -1.40 -11.79
C SER A 331 -7.61 -1.47 -12.82
N ASN A 332 -6.72 -2.46 -12.61
CA ASN A 332 -5.66 -2.92 -13.50
C ASN A 332 -4.56 -1.90 -13.85
N GLY A 333 -4.44 -0.80 -13.09
CA GLY A 333 -3.49 0.26 -13.38
C GLY A 333 -2.05 -0.12 -13.05
N ALA A 334 -1.14 0.08 -14.01
CA ALA A 334 0.29 0.19 -13.77
C ALA A 334 0.69 1.67 -13.91
N LEU A 335 0.85 2.36 -12.78
CA LEU A 335 1.08 3.79 -12.70
C LEU A 335 2.56 4.07 -12.43
N THR A 336 3.18 4.93 -13.23
CA THR A 336 4.56 5.38 -13.04
C THR A 336 4.62 6.90 -13.15
N SER A 337 4.99 7.56 -12.06
CA SER A 337 5.11 9.01 -11.96
C SER A 337 6.55 9.39 -11.58
N GLY A 338 7.05 10.51 -12.10
CA GLY A 338 8.35 11.04 -11.67
C GLY A 338 8.29 11.85 -10.38
N GLU A 339 7.10 12.25 -9.92
CA GLU A 339 6.78 12.81 -8.59
C GLU A 339 5.65 11.96 -8.01
N ASP A 340 4.45 12.51 -7.75
CA ASP A 340 3.42 11.83 -6.96
C ASP A 340 2.41 11.03 -7.79
N ILE A 341 1.79 10.06 -7.12
CA ILE A 341 0.59 9.34 -7.57
C ILE A 341 -0.50 9.53 -6.51
N LEU A 342 -1.66 10.08 -6.90
CA LEU A 342 -2.85 10.13 -6.07
C LEU A 342 -4.02 9.42 -6.75
N VAL A 343 -4.59 8.42 -6.07
CA VAL A 343 -5.78 7.68 -6.51
C VAL A 343 -6.87 7.82 -5.44
N VAL A 344 -7.97 8.47 -5.81
CA VAL A 344 -9.14 8.66 -4.95
C VAL A 344 -10.31 7.90 -5.54
N THR A 345 -10.92 7.01 -4.76
CA THR A 345 -12.10 6.26 -5.20
C THR A 345 -13.18 6.13 -4.14
N THR A 346 -14.44 6.17 -4.58
CA THR A 346 -15.61 5.89 -3.73
C THR A 346 -15.95 4.40 -3.67
N GLY A 347 -15.18 3.53 -4.30
CA GLY A 347 -15.35 2.09 -4.36
C GLY A 347 -13.99 1.40 -4.14
N GLY A 348 -13.71 0.33 -4.87
CA GLY A 348 -12.43 -0.38 -4.79
C GLY A 348 -11.34 0.20 -5.69
N ALA A 349 -10.08 -0.01 -5.31
CA ALA A 349 -8.90 0.32 -6.11
C ALA A 349 -7.99 -0.91 -6.25
N THR A 350 -7.78 -1.43 -7.46
CA THR A 350 -6.84 -2.54 -7.72
C THR A 350 -5.78 -2.06 -8.69
N LEU A 351 -4.55 -1.90 -8.21
CA LEU A 351 -3.39 -1.46 -8.98
C LEU A 351 -2.37 -2.59 -9.07
N ALA A 352 -1.94 -2.89 -10.29
CA ALA A 352 -0.87 -3.84 -10.55
C ALA A 352 0.49 -3.26 -10.13
N SER A 353 0.69 -1.96 -10.33
CA SER A 353 1.85 -1.25 -9.78
C SER A 353 1.59 0.24 -9.59
N ALA A 354 2.24 0.86 -8.60
CA ALA A 354 2.31 2.32 -8.44
C ALA A 354 3.74 2.73 -8.06
N ILE A 355 4.47 3.34 -8.99
CA ILE A 355 5.86 3.77 -8.81
C ILE A 355 5.89 5.29 -8.90
N ALA A 356 6.15 5.96 -7.77
CA ALA A 356 6.29 7.40 -7.66
C ALA A 356 7.75 7.78 -7.42
N GLY A 357 8.15 8.94 -7.93
CA GLY A 357 9.42 9.55 -7.56
C GLY A 357 9.41 10.10 -6.14
N ASP A 358 8.22 10.44 -5.64
CA ASP A 358 7.97 10.88 -4.26
C ASP A 358 6.83 10.06 -3.62
N ASP A 359 5.59 10.55 -3.58
CA ASP A 359 4.50 9.92 -2.83
C ASP A 359 3.59 9.01 -3.67
N VAL A 360 3.11 7.93 -3.05
CA VAL A 360 1.94 7.17 -3.53
C VAL A 360 0.83 7.25 -2.47
N ASP A 361 -0.29 7.88 -2.81
CA ASP A 361 -1.47 7.98 -1.95
C ASP A 361 -2.70 7.35 -2.63
N ILE A 362 -3.24 6.30 -2.00
CA ILE A 362 -4.44 5.60 -2.45
C ILE A 362 -5.50 5.72 -1.37
N ARG A 363 -6.60 6.40 -1.71
CA ARG A 363 -7.77 6.60 -0.86
C ARG A 363 -8.97 5.91 -1.48
N ALA A 364 -9.40 4.79 -0.92
CA ALA A 364 -10.56 4.03 -1.35
C ALA A 364 -11.55 3.88 -0.19
N THR A 365 -12.86 3.99 -0.44
CA THR A 365 -13.83 3.60 0.59
C THR A 365 -14.09 2.08 0.58
N GLY A 366 -13.95 1.45 -0.59
CA GLY A 366 -13.91 0.01 -0.78
C GLY A 366 -12.52 -0.59 -0.51
N ALA A 367 -12.32 -1.85 -0.91
CA ALA A 367 -11.03 -2.51 -0.77
C ALA A 367 -9.98 -1.93 -1.74
N ALA A 368 -8.75 -1.76 -1.25
CA ALA A 368 -7.59 -1.42 -2.06
C ALA A 368 -6.63 -2.61 -2.14
N SER A 369 -6.10 -2.87 -3.34
CA SER A 369 -5.03 -3.84 -3.57
C SER A 369 -3.95 -3.14 -4.39
N LEU A 370 -2.73 -3.17 -3.88
CA LEU A 370 -1.54 -2.70 -4.56
C LEU A 370 -0.53 -3.85 -4.61
N ASP A 371 -0.39 -4.46 -5.78
CA ASP A 371 0.47 -5.63 -5.95
C ASP A 371 1.96 -5.27 -5.86
N SER A 372 2.34 -4.07 -6.32
CA SER A 372 3.69 -3.51 -6.20
C SER A 372 3.67 -1.97 -6.07
N GLY A 373 4.34 -1.43 -5.07
CA GLY A 373 4.36 0.01 -4.78
C GLY A 373 5.77 0.48 -4.43
N ASP A 374 6.24 1.56 -5.04
CA ASP A 374 7.60 2.09 -4.83
C ASP A 374 7.54 3.63 -4.80
N ALA A 375 8.02 4.22 -3.71
CA ALA A 375 7.97 5.66 -3.43
C ALA A 375 9.40 6.10 -3.08
N ARG A 376 10.11 6.72 -4.03
CA ARG A 376 11.60 6.80 -3.97
C ARG A 376 12.19 7.99 -3.24
N GLY A 377 11.42 9.04 -2.99
CA GLY A 377 11.84 10.25 -2.27
C GLY A 377 12.94 11.03 -2.99
N THR A 378 13.04 10.87 -4.31
CA THR A 378 14.08 11.52 -5.14
C THR A 378 13.56 12.74 -5.87
N ALA A 379 12.24 12.94 -5.88
CA ALA A 379 11.61 14.05 -6.57
C ALA A 379 11.51 15.28 -5.68
N ARG A 380 10.97 16.38 -6.22
CA ARG A 380 10.79 17.61 -5.45
C ARG A 380 9.41 17.64 -4.83
N ASP A 381 9.36 17.80 -3.51
CA ASP A 381 8.15 18.14 -2.73
C ASP A 381 7.47 19.47 -3.13
N ASP A 382 8.05 20.27 -4.05
CA ASP A 382 7.60 21.63 -4.33
C ASP A 382 6.44 21.72 -5.34
N ARG A 383 6.05 20.61 -5.98
CA ARG A 383 5.01 20.59 -7.00
C ARG A 383 3.73 19.93 -6.51
N GLN A 384 2.91 20.76 -5.87
CA GLN A 384 1.53 20.42 -5.52
C GLN A 384 0.75 20.05 -6.78
N ILE A 385 0.28 18.80 -6.86
CA ILE A 385 -0.70 18.37 -7.86
C ILE A 385 -2.01 19.12 -7.59
N VAL A 386 -2.22 20.26 -8.27
CA VAL A 386 -3.47 21.02 -8.20
C VAL A 386 -4.36 20.61 -9.37
N ALA A 387 -5.29 19.68 -9.14
CA ALA A 387 -6.42 19.55 -10.05
C ALA A 387 -7.38 20.73 -9.84
N SER A 388 -8.05 21.19 -10.89
CA SER A 388 -8.92 22.37 -10.89
C SER A 388 -10.08 22.32 -9.88
N ASP A 389 -10.36 21.17 -9.27
CA ASP A 389 -11.58 20.88 -8.53
C ASP A 389 -11.36 20.41 -7.08
N GLY A 390 -10.26 20.84 -6.42
CA GLY A 390 -10.07 20.61 -4.97
C GLY A 390 -9.38 19.30 -4.58
N PHE A 391 -8.63 18.72 -5.53
CA PHE A 391 -7.76 17.56 -5.31
C PHE A 391 -6.46 18.03 -4.65
N PHE A 392 -6.27 17.72 -3.38
CA PHE A 392 -5.06 18.06 -2.63
C PHE A 392 -4.48 16.81 -1.96
N ILE A 393 -3.19 16.57 -2.15
CA ILE A 393 -2.39 15.79 -1.21
C ILE A 393 -2.17 16.69 0.01
N THR A 394 -3.15 16.75 0.92
CA THR A 394 -2.97 17.36 2.24
C THR A 394 -2.21 16.38 3.12
N GLY A 395 -0.90 16.55 3.29
CA GLY A 395 -0.16 15.74 4.26
C GLY A 395 1.34 15.55 4.03
N ALA A 396 1.89 15.93 2.86
CA ALA A 396 3.33 15.84 2.63
C ALA A 396 4.08 16.73 3.63
N THR A 397 4.59 16.13 4.70
CA THR A 397 5.57 16.77 5.56
C THR A 397 6.84 16.97 4.74
N PRO A 398 7.50 18.14 4.79
CA PRO A 398 8.73 18.37 4.03
C PRO A 398 9.77 17.31 4.39
N GLY A 399 10.08 16.40 3.46
CA GLY A 399 11.10 15.37 3.62
C GLY A 399 10.58 13.95 3.83
N GLY A 400 10.23 13.27 2.73
CA GLY A 400 10.28 11.81 2.63
C GLY A 400 9.15 11.21 1.81
N ALA A 401 9.49 10.29 0.90
CA ALA A 401 8.49 9.58 0.11
C ALA A 401 7.68 8.59 0.94
N ASN A 402 6.37 8.69 0.88
CA ASN A 402 5.46 7.87 1.64
C ASN A 402 4.60 7.00 0.73
N LEU A 403 4.29 5.79 1.22
CA LEU A 403 3.23 4.96 0.65
C LEU A 403 2.06 4.94 1.62
N THR A 404 0.98 5.64 1.27
CA THR A 404 -0.26 5.66 2.05
C THR A 404 -1.36 4.90 1.34
N VAL A 405 -1.90 3.87 1.99
CA VAL A 405 -3.09 3.14 1.52
C VAL A 405 -4.18 3.21 2.58
N THR A 406 -5.25 3.96 2.30
CA THR A 406 -6.45 4.04 3.13
C THR A 406 -7.61 3.36 2.41
N ALA A 407 -8.16 2.28 2.98
CA ALA A 407 -9.18 1.45 2.35
C ALA A 407 -10.18 0.89 3.38
N SER A 408 -11.25 0.21 2.97
CA SER A 408 -11.95 -0.69 3.89
C SER A 408 -11.18 -1.99 4.11
N GLY A 409 -10.33 -2.44 3.18
CA GLY A 409 -9.35 -3.51 3.37
C GLY A 409 -8.18 -3.31 2.41
N ALA A 410 -6.96 -3.70 2.80
CA ALA A 410 -5.75 -3.39 2.04
C ALA A 410 -4.93 -4.65 1.76
N THR A 411 -4.45 -4.84 0.53
CA THR A 411 -3.41 -5.83 0.20
C THR A 411 -2.17 -5.16 -0.37
N LEU A 412 -0.97 -5.52 0.12
CA LEU A 412 0.31 -4.92 -0.22
C LEU A 412 1.38 -5.97 -0.57
N GLY A 413 2.06 -5.78 -1.70
CA GLY A 413 3.22 -6.59 -2.11
C GLY A 413 4.48 -5.78 -2.44
N GLY A 414 5.57 -6.00 -1.71
CA GLY A 414 6.93 -5.57 -2.05
C GLY A 414 7.09 -4.06 -2.20
N HIS A 415 7.47 -3.38 -1.10
CA HIS A 415 7.54 -1.92 -1.06
C HIS A 415 8.86 -1.40 -0.52
N ALA A 416 9.27 -0.23 -1.02
CA ALA A 416 10.27 0.63 -0.45
C ALA A 416 9.70 2.06 -0.45
N ALA A 417 9.56 2.65 0.73
CA ALA A 417 9.21 4.04 0.97
C ALA A 417 10.00 4.50 2.20
N ASN A 418 10.03 5.79 2.53
CA ASN A 418 10.47 6.21 3.86
C ASN A 418 9.48 5.70 4.91
N ASP A 419 8.21 6.04 4.75
CA ASP A 419 7.14 5.53 5.61
C ASP A 419 6.10 4.75 4.81
N VAL A 420 5.61 3.66 5.38
CA VAL A 420 4.48 2.89 4.83
C VAL A 420 3.33 2.94 5.82
N ILE A 421 2.25 3.63 5.45
CA ILE A 421 1.06 3.80 6.29
C ILE A 421 -0.14 3.11 5.63
N VAL A 422 -0.72 2.14 6.33
CA VAL A 422 -1.82 1.32 5.84
C VAL A 422 -2.97 1.39 6.83
N THR A 423 -4.09 1.97 6.41
CA THR A 423 -5.28 2.13 7.25
C THR A 423 -6.48 1.39 6.64
N ALA A 424 -7.12 0.50 7.41
CA ALA A 424 -8.31 -0.25 7.00
C ALA A 424 -9.54 0.04 7.88
N GLY A 425 -10.64 0.52 7.27
CA GLY A 425 -11.88 0.97 7.91
C GLY A 425 -12.87 -0.11 8.40
N GLY A 426 -12.53 -1.40 8.36
CA GLY A 426 -13.44 -2.49 8.76
C GLY A 426 -13.07 -3.88 8.24
N GLY A 427 -12.32 -3.95 7.16
CA GLY A 427 -11.68 -5.14 6.61
C GLY A 427 -10.25 -5.30 7.10
N GLY A 428 -9.66 -6.46 6.81
CA GLY A 428 -8.28 -6.76 7.22
C GLY A 428 -7.22 -6.09 6.33
N ILE A 429 -6.00 -6.05 6.84
CA ILE A 429 -4.78 -5.74 6.09
C ILE A 429 -4.05 -7.06 5.82
N GLY A 430 -3.80 -7.39 4.56
CA GLY A 430 -2.96 -8.50 4.14
C GLY A 430 -1.70 -7.98 3.46
N ALA A 431 -0.53 -8.17 4.06
CA ALA A 431 0.73 -7.72 3.48
C ALA A 431 1.68 -8.91 3.30
N SER A 432 2.25 -9.06 2.12
CA SER A 432 3.25 -10.11 1.87
C SER A 432 4.63 -9.66 2.34
N THR A 433 5.16 -8.60 1.74
CA THR A 433 6.43 -7.99 2.15
C THR A 433 6.27 -6.47 2.16
N VAL A 434 6.58 -5.83 3.29
CA VAL A 434 6.62 -4.37 3.43
C VAL A 434 8.00 -3.97 3.92
N SER A 435 8.66 -3.07 3.20
CA SER A 435 9.88 -2.43 3.68
C SER A 435 9.69 -0.92 3.69
N ALA A 436 10.08 -0.29 4.79
CA ALA A 436 10.17 1.15 4.94
C ALA A 436 11.58 1.54 5.36
N GLY A 437 12.07 2.70 4.91
CA GLY A 437 13.34 3.28 5.30
C GLY A 437 13.29 3.90 6.70
N ARG A 438 12.09 4.16 7.21
CA ARG A 438 11.77 4.66 8.55
C ARG A 438 10.61 3.82 9.09
N ASP A 439 9.35 4.23 9.00
CA ASP A 439 8.27 3.58 9.76
C ASP A 439 7.36 2.69 8.90
N VAL A 440 6.85 1.61 9.52
CA VAL A 440 5.70 0.87 9.01
C VAL A 440 4.56 0.94 10.01
N ARG A 441 3.43 1.50 9.58
CA ARG A 441 2.21 1.60 10.37
C ARG A 441 1.05 0.86 9.71
N TYR A 442 0.53 -0.15 10.41
CA TYR A 442 -0.73 -0.81 10.09
C TYR A 442 -1.79 -0.38 11.10
N THR A 443 -2.96 0.05 10.63
CA THR A 443 -4.08 0.40 11.51
C THR A 443 -5.37 -0.18 10.93
N THR A 444 -6.08 -1.01 11.70
CA THR A 444 -7.44 -1.46 11.36
C THR A 444 -8.45 -0.91 12.36
N SER A 445 -9.68 -0.77 11.91
CA SER A 445 -10.84 -0.47 12.77
C SER A 445 -11.95 -1.51 12.53
N GLY A 446 -12.98 -1.54 13.37
CA GLY A 446 -14.18 -2.37 13.14
C GLY A 446 -13.99 -3.90 13.17
N GLY A 447 -12.93 -4.40 13.83
CA GLY A 447 -12.65 -5.84 13.93
C GLY A 447 -11.76 -6.41 12.82
N GLY A 448 -11.17 -5.57 11.96
CA GLY A 448 -10.27 -6.01 10.90
C GLY A 448 -8.97 -6.63 11.44
N ASN A 449 -8.51 -7.71 10.81
CA ASN A 449 -7.24 -8.37 11.17
C ASN A 449 -6.04 -7.76 10.43
N ILE A 450 -4.85 -7.80 11.02
CA ILE A 450 -3.57 -7.52 10.34
C ILE A 450 -2.86 -8.86 10.12
N ILE A 451 -2.47 -9.17 8.89
CA ILE A 451 -1.67 -10.33 8.53
C ILE A 451 -0.53 -9.84 7.64
N ALA A 452 0.66 -9.66 8.20
CA ALA A 452 1.87 -9.28 7.47
C ALA A 452 2.89 -10.43 7.51
N ALA A 453 3.30 -10.93 6.35
CA ALA A 453 4.24 -12.06 6.30
C ALA A 453 5.70 -11.63 6.54
N ALA A 454 6.11 -10.47 6.04
CA ALA A 454 7.41 -9.87 6.34
C ALA A 454 7.30 -8.34 6.39
N THR A 455 7.71 -7.75 7.50
CA THR A 455 7.76 -6.30 7.69
C THR A 455 9.16 -5.89 8.12
N THR A 456 9.77 -4.97 7.38
CA THR A 456 11.05 -4.36 7.73
C THR A 456 10.89 -2.85 7.81
N ALA A 457 11.29 -2.26 8.92
CA ALA A 457 11.31 -0.82 9.12
C ALA A 457 12.75 -0.36 9.39
N GLY A 458 13.07 0.87 8.98
CA GLY A 458 14.29 1.52 9.42
C GLY A 458 14.16 2.00 10.86
N ASP A 459 12.96 2.30 11.33
CA ASP A 459 12.71 2.76 12.70
C ASP A 459 11.57 1.93 13.34
N ASP A 460 10.32 2.38 13.31
CA ASP A 460 9.24 1.70 14.02
C ASP A 460 8.40 0.74 13.15
N ILE A 461 7.93 -0.35 13.76
CA ILE A 461 6.78 -1.13 13.26
C ILE A 461 5.63 -0.96 14.25
N LEU A 462 4.57 -0.28 13.85
CA LEU A 462 3.34 -0.15 14.63
C LEU A 462 2.20 -0.94 13.98
N ALA A 463 1.71 -1.98 14.65
CA ALA A 463 0.54 -2.75 14.23
C ALA A 463 -0.62 -2.56 15.22
N SER A 464 -1.60 -1.71 14.88
CA SER A 464 -2.81 -1.49 15.67
C SER A 464 -4.01 -2.19 15.04
N SER A 465 -4.46 -3.30 15.62
CA SER A 465 -5.54 -4.13 15.10
C SER A 465 -6.79 -4.09 15.98
N ALA A 466 -7.95 -3.82 15.40
CA ALA A 466 -9.23 -4.03 16.07
C ALA A 466 -9.64 -5.52 16.15
N GLY A 467 -8.97 -6.40 15.40
CA GLY A 467 -9.10 -7.86 15.42
C GLY A 467 -7.81 -8.53 15.87
N THR A 468 -7.35 -9.55 15.14
CA THR A 468 -6.05 -10.20 15.38
C THR A 468 -4.92 -9.43 14.68
N ALA A 469 -3.69 -9.50 15.21
CA ALA A 469 -2.50 -9.00 14.53
C ALA A 469 -1.47 -10.13 14.40
N THR A 470 -1.07 -10.47 13.17
CA THR A 470 -0.08 -11.49 12.88
C THR A 470 1.03 -10.87 12.05
N LEU A 471 2.22 -10.76 12.64
CA LEU A 471 3.46 -10.37 12.00
C LEU A 471 4.36 -11.61 11.93
N THR A 472 4.40 -12.31 10.79
CA THR A 472 5.19 -13.56 10.71
C THR A 472 6.68 -13.27 10.87
N THR A 473 7.19 -12.21 10.25
CA THR A 473 8.53 -11.66 10.49
C THR A 473 8.42 -10.15 10.62
N ALA A 474 8.96 -9.57 11.70
CA ALA A 474 9.04 -8.13 11.92
C ALA A 474 10.48 -7.77 12.33
N THR A 475 11.10 -6.86 11.60
CA THR A 475 12.48 -6.44 11.83
C THR A 475 12.61 -4.92 11.77
N THR A 476 13.25 -4.32 12.77
CA THR A 476 13.68 -2.92 12.72
C THR A 476 15.21 -2.87 12.66
N THR A 477 15.77 -1.98 11.84
CA THR A 477 17.23 -2.01 11.53
C THR A 477 18.00 -0.75 11.87
N GLY A 478 17.32 0.37 12.08
CA GLY A 478 17.97 1.64 12.34
C GLY A 478 18.08 1.95 13.82
N SER A 479 18.51 3.18 14.06
CA SER A 479 18.57 3.87 15.34
C SER A 479 18.31 5.34 14.98
N PHE A 480 17.25 5.59 14.23
CA PHE A 480 16.86 6.96 13.95
C PHE A 480 16.20 7.51 15.21
N VAL A 481 16.55 8.75 15.57
CA VAL A 481 15.87 9.47 16.64
C VAL A 481 14.86 10.37 15.95
N GLU A 482 13.61 9.90 15.85
CA GLU A 482 12.49 10.71 15.37
C GLU A 482 12.24 11.89 16.32
N THR A 483 12.46 13.12 15.85
CA THR A 483 11.94 14.32 16.52
C THR A 483 10.72 14.80 15.74
N GLY A 484 9.53 14.23 15.91
CA GLY A 484 8.44 14.65 15.01
C GLY A 484 7.02 14.16 15.26
N TYR A 485 6.75 12.85 15.28
CA TYR A 485 5.37 12.35 15.30
C TYR A 485 5.02 11.70 16.63
N GLY A 486 4.13 12.37 17.36
CA GLY A 486 3.81 12.04 18.75
C GLY A 486 3.23 10.65 18.98
N VAL A 487 3.61 10.12 20.15
CA VAL A 487 3.12 8.97 20.94
C VAL A 487 3.80 7.61 20.76
N THR A 488 4.75 7.43 19.84
CA THR A 488 5.66 6.27 19.89
C THR A 488 6.92 6.61 20.69
N PRO A 489 7.46 5.66 21.48
CA PRO A 489 8.75 5.83 22.12
C PRO A 489 9.83 6.03 21.04
N ASP A 490 10.73 6.99 21.23
CA ASP A 490 11.85 7.21 20.30
C ASP A 490 12.65 5.90 20.13
N GLY A 491 13.00 5.55 18.90
CA GLY A 491 13.87 4.40 18.58
C GLY A 491 13.16 3.33 17.76
N SER A 492 13.88 2.27 17.41
CA SER A 492 13.41 1.34 16.38
C SER A 492 12.62 0.17 16.99
N ASN A 493 11.38 0.42 17.38
CA ASN A 493 10.55 -0.49 18.17
C ASN A 493 9.61 -1.36 17.32
N ILE A 494 9.13 -2.47 17.90
CA ILE A 494 7.98 -3.21 17.38
C ILE A 494 6.84 -3.08 18.39
N VAL A 495 5.79 -2.35 18.03
CA VAL A 495 4.61 -2.12 18.86
C VAL A 495 3.39 -2.81 18.25
N VAL A 496 2.78 -3.73 19.00
CA VAL A 496 1.57 -4.44 18.58
C VAL A 496 0.44 -4.18 19.58
N ASN A 497 -0.58 -3.46 19.14
CA ASN A 497 -1.79 -3.17 19.93
C ASN A 497 -2.98 -3.86 19.26
N ALA A 498 -3.38 -5.04 19.74
CA ALA A 498 -4.44 -5.84 19.13
C ALA A 498 -5.59 -6.10 20.11
N VAL A 499 -6.84 -5.81 19.73
CA VAL A 499 -7.99 -6.17 20.59
C VAL A 499 -8.13 -7.70 20.69
N GLY A 500 -7.78 -8.44 19.63
CA GLY A 500 -7.72 -9.90 19.59
C GLY A 500 -6.33 -10.45 19.91
N ALA A 501 -6.03 -11.63 19.38
CA ALA A 501 -4.72 -12.26 19.54
C ALA A 501 -3.63 -11.52 18.73
N ALA A 502 -2.44 -11.40 19.32
CA ALA A 502 -1.22 -10.96 18.65
C ALA A 502 -0.28 -12.16 18.40
N THR A 503 0.37 -12.18 17.25
CA THR A 503 1.39 -13.19 16.91
C THR A 503 2.58 -12.54 16.24
N ILE A 504 3.79 -12.79 16.77
CA ILE A 504 5.07 -12.37 16.16
C ILE A 504 5.89 -13.62 15.89
N GLY A 505 5.90 -14.10 14.64
CA GLY A 505 6.58 -15.35 14.28
C GLY A 505 8.10 -15.27 14.35
N HIS A 506 8.69 -14.10 14.14
CA HIS A 506 10.08 -13.74 14.40
C HIS A 506 10.15 -12.23 14.56
N GLY A 507 10.66 -11.75 15.69
CA GLY A 507 10.77 -10.32 16.00
C GLY A 507 12.21 -9.96 16.26
N ASP A 508 12.75 -8.98 15.55
CA ASP A 508 14.10 -8.46 15.78
C ASP A 508 14.02 -6.93 15.84
N SER A 509 14.05 -6.39 17.05
CA SER A 509 13.99 -4.95 17.29
C SER A 509 15.33 -4.45 17.81
N ALA A 510 15.83 -3.35 17.26
CA ALA A 510 17.03 -2.71 17.79
C ALA A 510 16.79 -2.05 19.17
N ASN A 511 15.55 -1.65 19.47
CA ASN A 511 15.13 -1.13 20.76
C ASN A 511 14.06 -2.04 21.38
N ASP A 512 12.80 -1.64 21.53
CA ASP A 512 11.88 -2.42 22.36
C ASP A 512 10.78 -3.16 21.57
N ILE A 513 10.30 -4.25 22.15
CA ILE A 513 9.09 -4.94 21.67
C ILE A 513 8.00 -4.78 22.72
N LEU A 514 6.94 -4.07 22.34
CA LEU A 514 5.79 -3.78 23.19
C LEU A 514 4.54 -4.42 22.59
N VAL A 515 3.86 -5.25 23.39
CA VAL A 515 2.63 -5.92 22.96
C VAL A 515 1.53 -5.70 24.00
N ASP A 516 0.39 -5.19 23.55
CA ASP A 516 -0.88 -5.15 24.30
C ASP A 516 -1.93 -5.92 23.50
N SER A 517 -2.39 -7.06 24.01
CA SER A 517 -3.36 -7.90 23.29
C SER A 517 -4.27 -8.80 24.13
N ALA A 518 -5.25 -9.46 23.52
CA ALA A 518 -6.03 -10.47 24.23
C ALA A 518 -5.21 -11.72 24.58
N SER A 519 -4.31 -12.13 23.70
CA SER A 519 -3.40 -13.27 23.90
C SER A 519 -2.20 -13.10 22.98
N PHE A 520 -1.03 -13.59 23.38
CA PHE A 520 0.19 -13.44 22.59
C PHE A 520 0.84 -14.79 22.29
N SER A 521 1.41 -14.93 21.09
CA SER A 521 2.22 -16.09 20.73
C SER A 521 3.34 -15.74 19.77
N THR A 522 4.53 -16.28 19.98
CA THR A 522 5.61 -16.22 18.99
C THR A 522 5.71 -17.51 18.18
N GLY A 523 5.09 -18.59 18.66
CA GLY A 523 5.44 -19.97 18.30
C GLY A 523 6.69 -20.44 19.05
N LEU A 524 6.71 -21.72 19.46
CA LEU A 524 7.73 -22.28 20.36
C LEU A 524 9.16 -22.30 19.79
N SER A 525 9.30 -22.21 18.47
CA SER A 525 10.60 -22.20 17.78
C SER A 525 11.01 -20.82 17.28
N SER A 526 10.21 -19.80 17.53
CA SER A 526 10.54 -18.43 17.17
C SER A 526 11.64 -17.86 18.06
N LEU A 527 12.42 -16.95 17.48
CA LEU A 527 13.30 -16.06 18.22
C LEU A 527 12.68 -14.67 18.23
N ILE A 528 12.57 -14.08 19.42
CA ILE A 528 12.37 -12.64 19.57
C ILE A 528 13.62 -12.02 20.21
N ALA A 529 14.17 -10.99 19.58
CA ALA A 529 15.33 -10.23 20.05
C ALA A 529 14.98 -8.74 20.16
N ALA A 530 15.33 -8.11 21.29
CA ALA A 530 15.11 -6.69 21.55
C ALA A 530 16.12 -6.13 22.58
N GLY A 531 16.14 -4.82 22.75
CA GLY A 531 16.46 -4.10 23.99
C GLY A 531 15.59 -4.62 25.13
N ASP A 532 14.35 -4.16 25.25
CA ASP A 532 13.37 -4.71 26.20
C ASP A 532 12.22 -5.45 25.49
N ILE A 533 11.65 -6.46 26.16
CA ILE A 533 10.44 -7.16 25.72
C ILE A 533 9.37 -6.99 26.80
N LEU A 534 8.29 -6.27 26.48
CA LEU A 534 7.18 -5.98 27.39
C LEU A 534 5.86 -6.44 26.77
N ILE A 535 5.22 -7.44 27.38
CA ILE A 535 3.98 -8.04 26.89
C ILE A 535 2.92 -7.93 27.99
N SER A 536 1.78 -7.32 27.67
CA SER A 536 0.58 -7.31 28.49
C SER A 536 -0.55 -8.03 27.74
N THR A 537 -1.15 -9.03 28.37
CA THR A 537 -2.27 -9.77 27.78
C THR A 537 -3.36 -10.07 28.78
N THR A 538 -4.61 -10.14 28.33
CA THR A 538 -5.74 -10.54 29.20
C THR A 538 -5.94 -12.06 29.27
N GLY A 539 -5.36 -12.81 28.33
CA GLY A 539 -5.39 -14.26 28.22
C GLY A 539 -3.98 -14.86 28.26
N ASP A 540 -3.76 -15.94 27.51
CA ASP A 540 -2.49 -16.69 27.52
C ASP A 540 -1.38 -15.98 26.74
N SER A 541 -0.13 -16.19 27.17
CA SER A 541 1.08 -15.74 26.48
C SER A 541 2.03 -16.91 26.24
N THR A 542 2.40 -17.17 24.97
CA THR A 542 3.38 -18.19 24.60
C THR A 542 4.61 -17.55 23.97
N LEU A 543 5.70 -17.54 24.72
CA LEU A 543 7.01 -17.13 24.25
C LEU A 543 7.77 -18.35 23.71
N GLY A 544 8.52 -18.17 22.63
CA GLY A 544 9.44 -19.17 22.12
C GLY A 544 10.79 -19.04 22.82
N ASN A 545 11.81 -18.76 22.02
CA ASN A 545 13.10 -18.28 22.51
C ASN A 545 13.07 -16.75 22.49
N SER A 546 13.36 -16.10 23.62
CA SER A 546 13.33 -14.64 23.70
C SER A 546 14.59 -14.10 24.36
N THR A 547 15.20 -13.11 23.73
CA THR A 547 16.44 -12.46 24.19
C THR A 547 16.22 -10.96 24.28
N ALA A 548 16.45 -10.38 25.45
CA ALA A 548 16.39 -8.94 25.69
C ALA A 548 17.76 -8.44 26.18
N GLY A 549 18.25 -7.33 25.62
CA GLY A 549 19.43 -6.63 26.12
C GLY A 549 19.22 -6.07 27.53
N GLY A 550 18.00 -5.66 27.86
CA GLY A 550 17.56 -5.21 29.17
C GLY A 550 16.63 -6.22 29.84
N ALA A 551 15.33 -5.97 29.85
CA ALA A 551 14.33 -6.73 30.60
C ALA A 551 13.37 -7.54 29.70
N ILE A 552 12.89 -8.66 30.24
CA ILE A 552 11.72 -9.38 29.73
C ILE A 552 10.63 -9.27 30.80
N GLY A 553 9.52 -8.60 30.47
CA GLY A 553 8.35 -8.44 31.32
C GLY A 553 7.10 -8.98 30.63
N VAL A 554 6.40 -9.93 31.27
CA VAL A 554 5.15 -10.48 30.76
C VAL A 554 4.11 -10.45 31.88
N ASP A 555 2.99 -9.77 31.63
CA ASP A 555 1.80 -9.78 32.48
C ASP A 555 0.64 -10.38 31.69
N ALA A 556 0.21 -11.58 32.06
CA ALA A 556 -0.80 -12.35 31.37
C ALA A 556 -1.96 -12.68 32.31
N GLY A 557 -3.20 -12.34 31.93
CA GLY A 557 -4.40 -12.74 32.66
C GLY A 557 -4.64 -14.26 32.62
N GLY A 558 -4.04 -14.97 31.66
CA GLY A 558 -4.04 -16.44 31.53
C GLY A 558 -2.72 -17.07 31.97
N GLY A 559 -2.32 -18.14 31.28
CA GLY A 559 -1.04 -18.84 31.51
C GLY A 559 0.12 -18.28 30.70
N ILE A 560 1.35 -18.50 31.16
CA ILE A 560 2.57 -18.17 30.42
C ILE A 560 3.32 -19.46 30.07
N ALA A 561 3.64 -19.63 28.78
CA ALA A 561 4.51 -20.69 28.31
C ALA A 561 5.80 -20.12 27.70
N PHE A 562 6.97 -20.74 27.94
CA PHE A 562 8.23 -20.32 27.29
C PHE A 562 9.20 -21.48 27.01
N THR A 563 10.02 -21.37 25.96
CA THR A 563 11.11 -22.34 25.71
C THR A 563 12.40 -21.90 26.39
N SER A 564 12.87 -20.69 26.09
CA SER A 564 14.05 -20.10 26.73
C SER A 564 13.98 -18.58 26.81
N LEU A 565 14.38 -18.00 27.95
CA LEU A 565 14.43 -16.56 28.17
C LEU A 565 15.85 -16.13 28.56
N SER A 566 16.36 -15.09 27.91
CA SER A 566 17.67 -14.49 28.23
C SER A 566 17.56 -12.98 28.30
N SER A 567 17.70 -12.42 29.50
CA SER A 567 17.63 -10.96 29.73
C SER A 567 18.95 -10.44 30.28
N GLY A 568 19.41 -9.28 29.80
CA GLY A 568 20.63 -8.65 30.33
C GLY A 568 20.45 -8.09 31.74
N SER A 569 19.23 -7.75 32.14
CA SER A 569 18.87 -7.23 33.47
C SER A 569 17.90 -8.15 34.21
N SER A 570 16.63 -8.22 33.80
CA SER A 570 15.60 -8.89 34.61
C SER A 570 14.60 -9.66 33.78
N THR A 571 14.08 -10.75 34.34
CA THR A 571 12.91 -11.46 33.81
C THR A 571 11.80 -11.43 34.84
N THR A 572 10.64 -10.87 34.49
CA THR A 572 9.46 -10.78 35.36
C THR A 572 8.26 -11.37 34.64
N LEU A 573 7.67 -12.43 35.20
CA LEU A 573 6.50 -13.12 34.63
C LEU A 573 5.37 -13.13 35.66
N GLY A 574 4.25 -12.49 35.34
CA GLY A 574 3.01 -12.52 36.12
C GLY A 574 1.90 -13.24 35.34
N ALA A 575 1.35 -14.31 35.90
CA ALA A 575 0.29 -15.09 35.28
C ALA A 575 -0.96 -15.20 36.17
N GLY A 576 -2.14 -14.96 35.59
CA GLY A 576 -3.43 -15.25 36.23
C GLY A 576 -3.72 -16.75 36.35
N ALA A 577 -3.03 -17.59 35.57
CA ALA A 577 -3.00 -19.04 35.69
C ALA A 577 -1.58 -19.53 36.03
N GLY A 578 -1.12 -20.63 35.44
CA GLY A 578 0.22 -21.19 35.67
C GLY A 578 1.31 -20.63 34.74
N ILE A 579 2.56 -20.81 35.14
CA ILE A 579 3.76 -20.55 34.31
C ILE A 579 4.41 -21.90 34.01
N ALA A 580 4.64 -22.23 32.74
CA ALA A 580 5.30 -23.48 32.34
C ALA A 580 6.36 -23.19 31.28
N GLY A 581 7.64 -23.42 31.59
CA GLY A 581 8.67 -23.18 30.59
C GLY A 581 9.94 -24.01 30.74
N GLY A 582 10.87 -23.79 29.82
CA GLY A 582 12.19 -24.38 29.86
C GLY A 582 13.12 -23.58 30.77
N SER A 583 14.08 -22.87 30.19
CA SER A 583 15.11 -22.16 30.95
C SER A 583 14.96 -20.63 30.92
N ALA A 584 15.37 -19.96 32.00
CA ALA A 584 15.46 -18.51 32.05
C ALA A 584 16.78 -18.05 32.70
N THR A 585 17.44 -17.08 32.06
CA THR A 585 18.65 -16.43 32.57
C THR A 585 18.46 -14.92 32.62
N ALA A 586 18.80 -14.30 33.74
CA ALA A 586 18.77 -12.84 33.91
C ALA A 586 20.05 -12.33 34.57
N GLY A 587 20.58 -11.21 34.08
CA GLY A 587 21.79 -10.60 34.62
C GLY A 587 21.65 -10.10 36.07
N SER A 588 20.44 -9.79 36.52
CA SER A 588 20.13 -9.30 37.86
C SER A 588 19.11 -10.18 38.57
N PHE A 589 17.83 -10.21 38.17
CA PHE A 589 16.82 -10.96 38.91
C PHE A 589 15.82 -11.69 38.02
N ILE A 590 15.25 -12.76 38.56
CA ILE A 590 14.10 -13.47 38.01
C ILE A 590 13.00 -13.41 39.07
N ASP A 591 11.82 -12.95 38.68
CA ASP A 591 10.62 -12.88 39.53
C ASP A 591 9.41 -13.48 38.79
N PHE A 592 8.98 -14.68 39.20
CA PHE A 592 7.82 -15.35 38.63
C PHE A 592 6.70 -15.40 39.67
N SER A 593 5.51 -14.94 39.28
CA SER A 593 4.31 -14.99 40.10
C SER A 593 3.14 -15.58 39.31
N ALA A 594 2.47 -16.59 39.89
CA ALA A 594 1.37 -17.30 39.25
C ALA A 594 0.28 -17.62 40.27
N SER A 595 -1.00 -17.56 39.85
CA SER A 595 -2.10 -17.95 40.75
C SER A 595 -2.27 -19.48 40.89
N ASP A 596 -1.66 -20.25 39.99
CA ASP A 596 -1.65 -21.73 40.00
C ASP A 596 -0.20 -22.25 40.07
N ALA A 597 0.16 -23.27 39.31
CA ALA A 597 1.49 -23.89 39.35
C ALA A 597 2.55 -23.14 38.53
N ILE A 598 3.81 -23.24 38.96
CA ILE A 598 5.00 -22.79 38.22
C ILE A 598 5.89 -24.01 37.95
N ALA A 599 6.16 -24.30 36.67
CA ALA A 599 7.06 -25.36 36.24
C ALA A 599 8.19 -24.79 35.36
N PHE A 600 9.44 -25.21 35.62
CA PHE A 600 10.61 -24.80 34.85
C PHE A 600 11.68 -25.90 34.75
N ASP A 601 12.54 -25.83 33.74
CA ASP A 601 13.75 -26.67 33.68
C ASP A 601 14.86 -26.02 34.53
N ASP A 602 15.37 -24.87 34.09
CA ASP A 602 16.56 -24.23 34.69
C ASP A 602 16.37 -22.71 34.86
N LEU A 603 16.56 -22.17 36.07
CA LEU A 603 16.57 -20.72 36.33
C LEU A 603 17.94 -20.25 36.83
N THR A 604 18.47 -19.19 36.23
CA THR A 604 19.72 -18.55 36.65
C THR A 604 19.59 -17.03 36.74
N ALA A 605 19.57 -16.50 37.96
CA ALA A 605 19.60 -15.07 38.23
C ALA A 605 21.00 -14.62 38.69
N GLY A 606 21.44 -13.44 38.24
CA GLY A 606 22.70 -12.85 38.68
C GLY A 606 22.72 -12.46 40.17
N SER A 607 21.57 -12.08 40.74
CA SER A 607 21.40 -11.69 42.13
C SER A 607 20.23 -12.42 42.79
N THR A 608 18.98 -12.08 42.47
CA THR A 608 17.79 -12.55 43.20
C THR A 608 16.92 -13.46 42.34
N LEU A 609 16.46 -14.55 42.92
CA LEU A 609 15.45 -15.43 42.32
C LEU A 609 14.24 -15.46 43.25
N SER A 610 13.06 -15.09 42.74
CA SER A 610 11.80 -15.05 43.48
C SER A 610 10.74 -15.81 42.70
N ILE A 611 10.17 -16.86 43.29
CA ILE A 611 9.14 -17.70 42.68
C ILE A 611 7.97 -17.82 43.65
N ASP A 612 6.81 -17.29 43.26
CA ASP A 612 5.59 -17.28 44.07
C ASP A 612 4.43 -17.91 43.29
N ALA A 613 3.95 -19.06 43.75
CA ALA A 613 2.89 -19.84 43.12
C ALA A 613 1.72 -20.03 44.09
N GLY A 614 0.49 -19.77 43.64
CA GLY A 614 -0.69 -20.22 44.38
C GLY A 614 -0.81 -21.74 44.45
N GLY A 615 -0.23 -22.45 43.47
CA GLY A 615 -0.15 -23.90 43.37
C GLY A 615 1.26 -24.46 43.58
N ALA A 616 1.59 -25.57 42.93
CA ALA A 616 2.90 -26.22 43.07
C ALA A 616 4.02 -25.51 42.29
N ILE A 617 5.25 -25.58 42.80
CA ILE A 617 6.48 -25.23 42.10
C ILE A 617 7.22 -26.53 41.74
N ASP A 618 7.53 -26.76 40.46
CA ASP A 618 8.32 -27.91 39.98
C ASP A 618 9.50 -27.42 39.13
N GLY A 619 10.72 -27.80 39.48
CA GLY A 619 11.94 -27.29 38.86
C GLY A 619 13.08 -28.28 38.81
N ALA A 620 13.83 -28.36 37.70
CA ALA A 620 15.05 -29.17 37.68
C ALA A 620 16.21 -28.47 38.41
N SER A 621 16.45 -27.19 38.12
CA SER A 621 17.51 -26.39 38.77
C SER A 621 17.15 -24.93 38.91
N ALA A 622 17.56 -24.30 40.01
CA ALA A 622 17.29 -22.90 40.29
C ALA A 622 18.47 -22.25 41.04
N ARG A 623 19.05 -21.19 40.48
CA ARG A 623 20.28 -20.58 41.00
C ARG A 623 20.26 -19.05 41.07
N ALA A 624 20.66 -18.51 42.21
CA ALA A 624 20.92 -17.08 42.46
C ALA A 624 22.43 -16.83 42.69
N ASN A 625 23.15 -16.36 41.66
CA ASN A 625 24.62 -16.27 41.67
C ASN A 625 25.22 -15.20 42.60
N GLY A 626 24.44 -14.19 42.99
CA GLY A 626 24.93 -13.05 43.77
C GLY A 626 24.03 -12.65 44.94
N GLY A 627 22.92 -13.36 45.15
CA GLY A 627 21.92 -13.02 46.15
C GLY A 627 21.12 -14.24 46.61
N SER A 628 19.87 -14.01 46.99
CA SER A 628 19.00 -15.02 47.58
C SER A 628 18.04 -15.64 46.58
N ALA A 629 17.61 -16.87 46.85
CA ALA A 629 16.56 -17.57 46.14
C ALA A 629 15.38 -17.82 47.09
N PHE A 630 14.18 -17.41 46.68
CA PHE A 630 12.93 -17.53 47.44
C PHE A 630 11.93 -18.35 46.62
N PHE A 631 11.37 -19.38 47.25
CA PHE A 631 10.32 -20.21 46.66
C PHE A 631 9.16 -20.27 47.63
N ASN A 632 7.98 -19.83 47.19
CA ASN A 632 6.75 -19.88 47.96
C ASN A 632 5.67 -20.53 47.09
N GLY A 633 5.21 -21.70 47.48
CA GLY A 633 4.18 -22.43 46.74
C GLY A 633 3.23 -23.17 47.67
N ASP A 634 2.20 -23.80 47.12
CA ASP A 634 1.47 -24.82 47.86
C ASP A 634 2.36 -26.04 48.09
N GLY A 635 3.10 -26.51 47.08
CA GLY A 635 4.15 -27.52 47.22
C GLY A 635 5.38 -27.14 46.41
N VAL A 636 6.58 -27.60 46.80
CA VAL A 636 7.82 -27.26 46.11
C VAL A 636 8.65 -28.50 45.83
N THR A 637 8.91 -28.79 44.56
CA THR A 637 9.80 -29.87 44.11
C THR A 637 10.95 -29.27 43.29
N LEU A 638 12.20 -29.46 43.75
CA LEU A 638 13.40 -28.97 43.07
C LEU A 638 14.46 -30.06 42.97
N GLY A 639 14.99 -30.31 41.77
CA GLY A 639 16.19 -31.13 41.60
C GLY A 639 17.40 -30.51 42.30
N ALA A 640 17.62 -29.21 42.09
CA ALA A 640 18.64 -28.42 42.78
C ALA A 640 18.20 -26.96 43.00
N GLY A 641 18.38 -26.45 44.21
CA GLY A 641 18.27 -25.03 44.57
C GLY A 641 19.60 -24.51 45.09
N ALA A 642 20.11 -23.41 44.54
CA ALA A 642 21.38 -22.82 44.94
C ALA A 642 21.30 -21.29 45.08
N ALA A 643 21.91 -20.73 46.12
CA ALA A 643 21.97 -19.28 46.32
C ALA A 643 23.34 -18.83 46.86
N SER A 644 23.78 -17.65 46.46
CA SER A 644 25.00 -17.06 47.03
C SER A 644 24.77 -16.44 48.41
N LEU A 645 23.54 -16.03 48.74
CA LEU A 645 23.15 -15.62 50.08
C LEU A 645 22.24 -16.68 50.68
N ASP A 646 20.92 -16.49 50.67
CA ASP A 646 19.99 -17.43 51.30
C ASP A 646 19.21 -18.25 50.27
N LEU A 647 18.94 -19.51 50.62
CA LEU A 647 17.92 -20.32 49.97
C LEU A 647 16.75 -20.47 50.94
N ILE A 648 15.60 -19.91 50.61
CA ILE A 648 14.39 -19.98 51.44
C ILE A 648 13.28 -20.66 50.64
N VAL A 649 12.74 -21.75 51.18
CA VAL A 649 11.67 -22.52 50.56
C VAL A 649 10.52 -22.69 51.54
N SER A 650 9.33 -22.26 51.12
CA SER A 650 8.10 -22.31 51.90
C SER A 650 7.00 -23.04 51.13
N ALA A 651 6.28 -23.94 51.81
CA ALA A 651 5.12 -24.63 51.27
C ALA A 651 3.87 -24.42 52.14
N GLY A 652 2.78 -23.94 51.53
CA GLY A 652 1.50 -23.65 52.16
C GLY A 652 0.72 -24.91 52.52
N GLY A 653 0.42 -25.77 51.55
CA GLY A 653 -0.48 -26.93 51.72
C GLY A 653 0.13 -28.31 51.41
N GLY A 654 1.14 -28.34 50.56
CA GLY A 654 1.89 -29.50 50.09
C GLY A 654 3.27 -29.63 50.73
N GLY A 655 4.04 -30.60 50.26
CA GLY A 655 5.39 -30.89 50.77
C GLY A 655 6.49 -30.10 50.06
N ILE A 656 7.68 -30.15 50.64
CA ILE A 656 8.94 -29.71 50.02
C ILE A 656 9.75 -30.96 49.66
N ASP A 657 10.17 -31.12 48.41
CA ASP A 657 11.09 -32.17 47.95
C ASP A 657 12.27 -31.52 47.21
N ILE A 658 13.46 -31.52 47.81
CA ILE A 658 14.64 -30.88 47.24
C ILE A 658 15.80 -31.87 47.15
N GLY A 659 16.26 -32.17 45.93
CA GLY A 659 17.41 -33.05 45.71
C GLY A 659 18.70 -32.47 46.29
N THR A 660 19.02 -31.22 45.95
CA THR A 660 20.18 -30.49 46.49
C THR A 660 19.81 -29.05 46.86
N GLY A 661 19.99 -28.65 48.11
CA GLY A 661 19.87 -27.26 48.56
C GLY A 661 21.22 -26.70 48.97
N ALA A 662 21.68 -25.62 48.36
CA ALA A 662 22.97 -25.01 48.69
C ALA A 662 22.85 -23.49 48.87
N ALA A 663 23.43 -22.96 49.93
CA ALA A 663 23.51 -21.52 50.14
C ALA A 663 24.85 -21.12 50.78
N THR A 664 25.46 -20.00 50.36
CA THR A 664 26.66 -19.52 51.06
C THR A 664 26.32 -18.89 52.40
N ARG A 665 25.09 -18.40 52.63
CA ARG A 665 24.63 -17.93 53.93
C ARG A 665 23.67 -18.95 54.54
N ASN A 666 22.35 -18.79 54.45
CA ASN A 666 21.42 -19.69 55.14
C ASN A 666 20.61 -20.55 54.18
N VAL A 667 20.23 -21.74 54.62
CA VAL A 667 19.17 -22.53 53.99
C VAL A 667 18.00 -22.62 54.96
N ALA A 668 16.79 -22.29 54.51
CA ALA A 668 15.58 -22.41 55.32
C ALA A 668 14.49 -23.18 54.56
N TYR A 669 13.86 -24.14 55.23
CA TYR A 669 12.70 -24.89 54.73
C TYR A 669 11.53 -24.76 55.69
N GLY A 670 10.34 -24.44 55.19
CA GLY A 670 9.14 -24.24 56.01
C GLY A 670 7.88 -24.85 55.40
N THR A 671 7.12 -25.63 56.16
CA THR A 671 5.76 -26.05 55.79
C THR A 671 4.75 -25.67 56.88
N SER A 672 3.53 -25.28 56.51
CA SER A 672 2.53 -24.76 57.47
C SER A 672 1.28 -25.63 57.68
N ASN A 673 0.85 -26.45 56.71
CA ASN A 673 -0.39 -27.25 56.80
C ASN A 673 -0.18 -28.77 56.65
N GLY A 674 0.77 -29.35 57.36
CA GLY A 674 0.99 -30.81 57.39
C GLY A 674 1.83 -31.37 56.24
N GLY A 675 2.44 -30.51 55.43
CA GLY A 675 3.34 -30.92 54.35
C GLY A 675 4.65 -31.53 54.87
N ASP A 676 5.06 -32.65 54.26
CA ASP A 676 6.34 -33.29 54.54
C ASP A 676 7.50 -32.51 53.90
N ILE A 677 8.69 -32.55 54.52
CA ILE A 677 9.94 -32.05 53.93
C ILE A 677 10.85 -33.23 53.64
N THR A 678 11.20 -33.44 52.37
CA THR A 678 12.24 -34.36 51.90
C THR A 678 13.38 -33.54 51.31
N ALA A 679 14.60 -33.69 51.84
CA ALA A 679 15.78 -33.05 51.28
C ALA A 679 16.93 -34.04 51.15
N GLY A 680 17.56 -34.07 49.97
CA GLY A 680 18.75 -34.86 49.69
C GLY A 680 19.97 -34.25 50.37
N THR A 681 20.77 -33.48 49.62
CA THR A 681 21.96 -32.81 50.15
C THR A 681 21.68 -31.34 50.43
N THR A 682 21.76 -30.93 51.70
CA THR A 682 21.62 -29.53 52.11
C THR A 682 22.94 -28.98 52.63
N THR A 683 23.45 -27.89 52.07
CA THR A 683 24.69 -27.23 52.52
C THR A 683 24.47 -25.73 52.72
N ALA A 684 24.72 -25.23 53.92
CA ALA A 684 24.72 -23.81 54.24
C ALA A 684 26.10 -23.36 54.72
N GLY A 685 26.51 -22.16 54.32
CA GLY A 685 27.69 -21.50 54.89
C GLY A 685 27.47 -20.97 56.30
N GLY A 686 26.23 -20.62 56.64
CA GLY A 686 25.69 -20.27 57.95
C GLY A 686 24.72 -21.35 58.42
N ALA A 687 23.48 -20.96 58.76
CA ALA A 687 22.51 -21.85 59.39
C ALA A 687 21.66 -22.65 58.39
N VAL A 688 21.20 -23.82 58.82
CA VAL A 688 20.09 -24.57 58.22
C VAL A 688 18.91 -24.55 59.20
N ASP A 689 17.81 -23.90 58.83
CA ASP A 689 16.58 -23.84 59.63
C ASP A 689 15.46 -24.63 58.95
N ILE A 690 14.79 -25.51 59.69
CA ILE A 690 13.76 -26.40 59.16
C ILE A 690 12.55 -26.37 60.08
N GLN A 691 11.40 -26.00 59.53
CA GLN A 691 10.11 -26.03 60.22
C GLN A 691 9.17 -26.90 59.40
N SER A 692 8.82 -28.08 59.89
CA SER A 692 7.89 -28.99 59.18
C SER A 692 6.64 -29.23 60.00
N ALA A 693 5.48 -28.92 59.41
CA ALA A 693 4.20 -29.32 59.95
C ALA A 693 3.88 -30.81 59.72
N GLY A 694 4.63 -31.48 58.84
CA GLY A 694 4.54 -32.92 58.57
C GLY A 694 5.78 -33.68 59.05
N ASN A 695 6.19 -34.68 58.29
CA ASN A 695 7.43 -35.43 58.50
C ASN A 695 8.64 -34.68 57.93
N LEU A 696 9.83 -35.10 58.34
CA LEU A 696 11.11 -34.66 57.79
C LEU A 696 11.93 -35.87 57.33
N ALA A 697 12.52 -35.82 56.15
CA ALA A 697 13.49 -36.79 55.67
C ALA A 697 14.72 -36.07 55.09
N LEU A 698 15.88 -36.25 55.72
CA LEU A 698 17.15 -35.66 55.30
C LEU A 698 18.14 -36.77 54.90
N THR A 699 18.89 -36.60 53.80
CA THR A 699 19.98 -37.53 53.44
C THR A 699 21.34 -37.04 53.95
N THR A 700 21.71 -35.79 53.67
CA THR A 700 22.94 -35.18 54.18
C THR A 700 22.73 -33.68 54.37
N THR A 701 23.05 -33.15 55.54
CA THR A 701 22.86 -31.74 55.89
C THR A 701 24.14 -31.21 56.54
N SER A 702 24.63 -30.06 56.09
CA SER A 702 25.86 -29.44 56.60
C SER A 702 25.68 -27.92 56.74
N ALA A 703 25.72 -27.43 57.96
CA ALA A 703 25.84 -26.00 58.30
C ALA A 703 27.29 -25.72 58.71
N ASN A 704 28.14 -25.27 57.78
CA ASN A 704 29.60 -25.34 57.96
C ASN A 704 30.23 -24.12 58.68
N GLY A 705 29.45 -23.06 58.96
CA GLY A 705 29.93 -21.86 59.64
C GLY A 705 31.04 -21.10 58.91
N THR A 706 31.19 -21.31 57.60
CA THR A 706 32.23 -20.67 56.78
C THR A 706 31.86 -19.25 56.34
N TYR A 707 30.59 -18.87 56.44
CA TYR A 707 30.16 -17.51 56.09
C TYR A 707 30.55 -16.52 57.19
N ALA A 708 31.38 -15.54 56.85
CA ALA A 708 31.67 -14.40 57.71
C ALA A 708 30.88 -13.20 57.20
N GLU A 709 29.89 -12.75 57.97
CA GLU A 709 29.21 -11.49 57.67
C GLU A 709 30.17 -10.33 58.00
N PHE A 710 30.34 -9.36 57.09
CA PHE A 710 31.29 -8.26 57.27
C PHE A 710 31.03 -7.50 58.60
N GLY A 711 31.87 -7.73 59.60
CA GLY A 711 31.86 -7.00 60.88
C GLY A 711 31.20 -7.75 62.05
N TYR A 712 30.57 -8.90 61.81
CA TYR A 712 30.12 -9.83 62.84
C TYR A 712 30.94 -11.13 62.71
N GLY A 713 31.11 -11.92 63.77
CA GLY A 713 31.88 -13.17 63.70
C GLY A 713 31.35 -14.14 62.64
N ALA A 714 32.06 -15.25 62.41
CA ALA A 714 31.53 -16.33 61.58
C ALA A 714 30.08 -16.66 62.01
N VAL A 715 29.16 -16.73 61.05
CA VAL A 715 27.75 -16.96 61.32
C VAL A 715 27.56 -18.37 61.86
N ASP A 716 26.66 -18.53 62.81
CA ASP A 716 26.39 -19.79 63.50
C ASP A 716 26.04 -20.88 62.49
N GLY A 717 27.00 -21.79 62.23
CA GLY A 717 26.82 -22.99 61.43
C GLY A 717 25.95 -24.01 62.16
N THR A 718 24.71 -23.63 62.45
CA THR A 718 23.74 -24.41 63.21
C THR A 718 22.79 -25.14 62.28
N VAL A 719 22.36 -26.33 62.67
CA VAL A 719 21.22 -27.00 62.07
C VAL A 719 20.10 -27.01 63.11
N PHE A 720 18.99 -26.34 62.83
CA PHE A 720 17.79 -26.34 63.67
C PHE A 720 16.63 -26.96 62.90
N ALA A 721 15.92 -27.89 63.55
CA ALA A 721 14.75 -28.55 62.97
C ALA A 721 13.63 -28.66 64.01
N ASP A 722 12.48 -28.05 63.75
CA ASP A 722 11.24 -28.16 64.55
C ASP A 722 10.13 -28.82 63.72
N ILE A 723 9.80 -30.06 64.08
CA ILE A 723 9.05 -31.00 63.25
C ILE A 723 7.84 -31.52 64.02
N ALA A 724 6.64 -31.30 63.51
CA ALA A 724 5.43 -31.79 64.14
C ALA A 724 5.27 -33.32 64.01
N GLY A 725 5.73 -33.90 62.90
CA GLY A 725 5.73 -35.34 62.63
C GLY A 725 7.04 -36.04 63.01
N SER A 726 7.34 -37.13 62.29
CA SER A 726 8.57 -37.90 62.50
C SER A 726 9.74 -37.31 61.70
N ALA A 727 10.95 -37.32 62.26
CA ALA A 727 12.17 -36.92 61.57
C ALA A 727 13.07 -38.14 61.26
N SER A 728 13.36 -38.33 59.97
CA SER A 728 14.34 -39.28 59.43
C SER A 728 15.61 -38.51 59.07
N LEU A 729 16.65 -38.61 59.89
CA LEU A 729 17.89 -37.85 59.70
C LEU A 729 18.96 -38.72 59.05
N GLY A 730 19.65 -38.21 58.04
CA GLY A 730 20.82 -38.88 57.45
C GLY A 730 22.10 -38.49 58.19
N ASN A 731 23.09 -37.99 57.47
CA ASN A 731 24.28 -37.38 58.07
C ASN A 731 24.05 -35.88 58.29
N VAL A 732 24.05 -35.41 59.53
CA VAL A 732 23.86 -33.99 59.86
C VAL A 732 25.12 -33.44 60.52
N THR A 733 25.67 -32.37 59.96
CA THR A 733 26.85 -31.68 60.47
C THR A 733 26.54 -30.21 60.78
N GLY A 734 26.79 -29.78 62.01
CA GLY A 734 26.76 -28.37 62.40
C GLY A 734 28.16 -27.92 62.85
N ALA A 735 28.65 -26.79 62.36
CA ALA A 735 29.91 -26.23 62.84
C ALA A 735 29.79 -25.61 64.24
N ASN A 736 28.60 -25.14 64.60
CA ASN A 736 28.27 -24.68 65.94
C ASN A 736 27.35 -25.71 66.63
N GLY A 737 26.07 -25.78 66.26
CA GLY A 737 25.07 -26.57 66.99
C GLY A 737 24.18 -27.44 66.11
N ILE A 738 23.60 -28.49 66.69
CA ILE A 738 22.48 -29.23 66.10
C ILE A 738 21.33 -29.25 67.11
N GLY A 739 20.17 -28.72 66.74
CA GLY A 739 18.93 -28.75 67.51
C GLY A 739 17.82 -29.45 66.75
N VAL A 740 17.22 -30.51 67.30
CA VAL A 740 16.08 -31.21 66.67
C VAL A 740 14.96 -31.42 67.68
N ASN A 741 13.77 -30.93 67.36
CA ASN A 741 12.52 -31.21 68.04
C ASN A 741 11.57 -31.98 67.09
N ALA A 742 11.15 -33.19 67.44
CA ALA A 742 10.26 -33.99 66.58
C ALA A 742 9.34 -34.93 67.36
N ALA A 743 8.24 -35.42 66.76
CA ALA A 743 7.39 -36.43 67.40
C ALA A 743 8.11 -37.79 67.59
N SER A 744 8.98 -38.17 66.66
CA SER A 744 9.91 -39.29 66.80
C SER A 744 11.12 -39.06 65.90
N ILE A 745 12.27 -39.64 66.25
CA ILE A 745 13.51 -39.46 65.47
C ILE A 745 14.10 -40.82 65.10
N THR A 746 14.40 -41.01 63.82
CA THR A 746 15.20 -42.12 63.31
C THR A 746 16.36 -41.53 62.51
N GLY A 747 17.59 -41.69 62.95
CA GLY A 747 18.70 -40.88 62.47
C GLY A 747 19.98 -41.65 62.16
N GLY A 748 20.76 -41.09 61.24
CA GLY A 748 22.14 -41.44 60.94
C GLY A 748 23.11 -40.78 61.90
N SER A 749 24.22 -40.23 61.39
CA SER A 749 25.29 -39.65 62.21
C SER A 749 25.10 -38.14 62.37
N LEU A 750 25.10 -37.67 63.61
CA LEU A 750 25.06 -36.25 63.95
C LEU A 750 26.46 -35.82 64.43
N THR A 751 27.01 -34.75 63.85
CA THR A 751 28.32 -34.21 64.22
C THR A 751 28.22 -32.70 64.41
N SER A 752 28.45 -32.22 65.63
CA SER A 752 28.42 -30.80 65.95
C SER A 752 29.78 -30.32 66.45
N GLY A 753 30.15 -29.08 66.11
CA GLY A 753 31.37 -28.45 66.63
C GLY A 753 31.24 -27.98 68.07
N GLU A 754 30.01 -27.73 68.54
CA GLU A 754 29.65 -27.42 69.92
C GLU A 754 28.55 -28.41 70.34
N ASP A 755 27.28 -27.98 70.45
CA ASP A 755 26.23 -28.76 71.10
C ASP A 755 25.38 -29.59 70.14
N ILE A 756 24.85 -30.71 70.64
CA ILE A 756 23.74 -31.46 70.06
C ILE A 756 22.59 -31.50 71.07
N VAL A 757 21.43 -30.97 70.70
CA VAL A 757 20.20 -30.98 71.50
C VAL A 757 19.10 -31.69 70.73
N ILE A 758 18.53 -32.74 71.32
CA ILE A 758 17.46 -33.53 70.73
C ILE A 758 16.31 -33.66 71.72
N MET A 759 15.12 -33.28 71.28
CA MET A 759 13.88 -33.40 72.02
C MET A 759 12.87 -34.17 71.17
N THR A 760 12.30 -35.22 71.75
CA THR A 760 11.22 -35.94 71.10
C THR A 760 10.17 -36.44 72.09
N THR A 761 8.92 -36.49 71.65
CA THR A 761 7.81 -37.03 72.46
C THR A 761 7.65 -38.55 72.32
N GLY A 762 8.20 -39.14 71.25
CA GLY A 762 8.20 -40.56 70.97
C GLY A 762 9.60 -41.17 71.06
N ASP A 763 9.88 -42.15 70.20
CA ASP A 763 11.17 -42.85 70.16
C ASP A 763 12.25 -42.00 69.48
N ALA A 764 13.49 -42.11 69.96
CA ALA A 764 14.68 -41.57 69.32
C ALA A 764 15.69 -42.69 69.06
N THR A 765 15.97 -42.99 67.79
CA THR A 765 17.01 -43.93 67.36
C THR A 765 18.07 -43.21 66.54
N LEU A 766 19.33 -43.22 66.98
CA LEU A 766 20.44 -42.53 66.30
C LEU A 766 21.62 -43.48 66.05
N ALA A 767 22.26 -43.39 64.89
CA ALA A 767 23.48 -44.14 64.63
C ALA A 767 24.68 -43.60 65.44
N SER A 768 24.88 -42.28 65.42
CA SER A 768 25.87 -41.61 66.28
C SER A 768 25.51 -40.15 66.57
N ALA A 769 26.01 -39.63 67.68
CA ALA A 769 25.97 -38.21 68.03
C ALA A 769 27.32 -37.79 68.61
N VAL A 770 28.04 -36.92 67.89
CA VAL A 770 29.37 -36.43 68.28
C VAL A 770 29.31 -34.92 68.41
N ALA A 771 29.43 -34.42 69.64
CA ALA A 771 29.45 -32.98 69.97
C ALA A 771 30.85 -32.55 70.40
N GLY A 772 31.21 -31.30 70.12
CA GLY A 772 32.41 -30.66 70.65
C GLY A 772 32.24 -30.14 72.07
N ASP A 773 31.02 -30.02 72.57
CA ASP A 773 30.74 -29.79 73.98
C ASP A 773 29.67 -30.76 74.51
N ASP A 774 28.38 -30.43 74.45
CA ASP A 774 27.32 -31.22 75.07
C ASP A 774 26.49 -32.05 74.06
N VAL A 775 26.07 -33.25 74.51
CA VAL A 775 24.99 -34.02 73.87
C VAL A 775 23.82 -34.14 74.86
N SER A 776 22.73 -33.45 74.58
CA SER A 776 21.50 -33.45 75.38
C SER A 776 20.36 -34.15 74.63
N LEU A 777 19.90 -35.29 75.16
CA LEU A 777 18.87 -36.12 74.54
C LEU A 777 17.68 -36.29 75.49
N SER A 778 16.48 -35.98 75.02
CA SER A 778 15.23 -36.19 75.73
C SER A 778 14.23 -36.90 74.83
N ALA A 779 13.74 -38.07 75.24
CA ALA A 779 12.75 -38.85 74.51
C ALA A 779 11.61 -39.28 75.44
N GLY A 780 10.36 -39.13 74.99
CA GLY A 780 9.19 -39.65 75.70
C GLY A 780 9.01 -41.16 75.54
N GLY A 781 9.58 -41.75 74.48
CA GLY A 781 9.63 -43.18 74.20
C GLY A 781 11.01 -43.80 74.45
N ALA A 782 11.37 -44.80 73.66
CA ALA A 782 12.67 -45.46 73.74
C ALA A 782 13.77 -44.58 73.15
N LEU A 783 14.88 -44.45 73.88
CA LEU A 783 16.11 -43.83 73.41
C LEU A 783 17.14 -44.92 73.07
N SER A 784 17.55 -45.00 71.81
CA SER A 784 18.57 -45.93 71.31
C SER A 784 19.64 -45.16 70.53
N PHE A 785 20.91 -45.27 70.94
CA PHE A 785 22.02 -44.65 70.22
C PHE A 785 23.19 -45.62 70.08
N GLY A 786 23.82 -45.64 68.90
CA GLY A 786 24.96 -46.50 68.62
C GLY A 786 26.26 -46.01 69.26
N ASN A 787 26.60 -44.74 69.04
CA ASN A 787 27.80 -44.11 69.59
C ASN A 787 27.53 -42.64 69.98
N GLY A 788 27.74 -42.29 71.25
CA GLY A 788 27.65 -40.91 71.74
C GLY A 788 29.00 -40.43 72.25
N ASP A 789 29.50 -39.31 71.74
CA ASP A 789 30.79 -38.73 72.14
C ASP A 789 30.62 -37.21 72.32
N ALA A 790 31.00 -36.72 73.50
CA ALA A 790 30.89 -35.32 73.89
C ALA A 790 32.28 -34.91 74.38
N ARG A 791 33.05 -34.27 73.50
CA ARG A 791 34.47 -34.02 73.74
C ARG A 791 34.62 -32.60 74.22
N GLY A 792 34.39 -32.33 75.51
CA GLY A 792 34.49 -31.00 76.11
C GLY A 792 35.80 -30.25 75.80
N THR A 793 35.91 -29.74 74.58
CA THR A 793 36.99 -28.92 74.09
C THR A 793 36.51 -27.51 74.28
N ALA A 794 36.83 -26.95 75.43
CA ALA A 794 36.55 -25.55 75.75
C ALA A 794 37.01 -24.66 74.57
N ARG A 795 36.05 -24.07 73.87
CA ARG A 795 36.28 -22.99 72.89
C ARG A 795 36.19 -21.64 73.58
#